data_AF-D4C9M7-F1
#
_entry.id   AF-D4C9M7-F1
#
_cell.length_a   1.000
_cell.length_b   1.000
_cell.length_c   1.000
_cell.angle_alpha   90.00
_cell.angle_beta   90.00
_cell.angle_gamma   90.00
#
_symmetry.space_group_name_H-M   'P 1'
#
loop_
_entity.id
_entity.type
_entity.pdbx_description
1 polymer ?
#
loop_
_entity_poly.entity_id
_entity_poly.type
_entity_poly.pdbx_seq_one_letter_code
_entity_poly.pdbx_strand_id
1 'polypeptide(L)'
;MGGKPMLLPRVLKIQDDELLYGWYERILQENRIEGNKGEETRFFRTFFNPREDAEIRGTIRYDYILNLERLCSLHALHRKFPSVEEFLRFHTDYYAMLPLRTFGEQVKLAEFILRPRTDRKTCIPACQTEIIDLHAREGSWYLRVEDQLPGVRVHNGKPLVRCRVMEGRIVGEEPLRLKAGMEAEERLSRFVKEMYRKPAAGISLAQTKEAVRRQLVKKGFRPEYPYGGLISGLADAGFAPFFRSDDIAVRIRKLMGQDSIVMEEMLALLAFLFEEYEEFYEAVLKFRDSGLPLLEPYGVLENFDPILKVRCPKCGNKFYIHKYGPEIGVGCPECDQSLTDDAIAERYLSHLGDGNYEMLEPFQGFGKQTKILHKTCGSVRNINFSDMIWGRRACTCEAGVDLEEIQRRIDPTKTRFRLLEYNGAKGEGQLIRVQCLSCGGEFMIHLKGFLDHPFCRICNSDNRYRDTFEEKIRILGNGEYDLIVPYVNEKTKVKIRHHRCGTDTELYPPNFLAGQRCILCTPAIRSRSEYSVRSNVYVAVKRACEINGGICFIEDIREGLDMKSDNLNSVMNGLIKNGYLRKLSWNTYSLEEYTADEIAYRKYIKRNGNVEGVYAYESAAYHAGIIEEQPEMEYIFTNMVQSEDSVRVKIADRTFRVRKSKFPVTQENQKIHTALNLLMYAAENPEKVEAVQEWMEENGMTRQSLQLFVKAYPLGAAKGMEMVFG
;
A
#
# COMPACT_ATOMS: atom_id res chain seq x y z
N MET A 1 -42.59 -20.21 43.67
CA MET A 1 -41.89 -19.80 44.90
C MET A 1 -41.79 -18.29 44.88
N GLY A 2 -42.23 -17.63 45.97
CA GLY A 2 -42.48 -16.18 46.01
C GLY A 2 -41.25 -15.35 45.64
N GLY A 3 -41.39 -14.51 44.60
CA GLY A 3 -40.41 -13.48 44.29
C GLY A 3 -40.42 -12.44 45.40
N LYS A 4 -39.34 -12.36 46.18
CA LYS A 4 -39.08 -11.16 46.99
C LYS A 4 -39.17 -9.95 46.05
N PRO A 5 -39.94 -8.90 46.40
CA PRO A 5 -39.88 -7.66 45.64
C PRO A 5 -38.42 -7.18 45.63
N MET A 6 -37.82 -7.07 44.45
CA MET A 6 -36.49 -6.49 44.31
C MET A 6 -36.63 -5.03 44.76
N LEU A 7 -36.11 -4.71 45.96
CA LEU A 7 -35.91 -3.34 46.39
C LEU A 7 -35.19 -2.59 45.26
N LEU A 8 -35.66 -1.38 44.93
CA LEU A 8 -35.00 -0.51 43.96
C LEU A 8 -33.50 -0.46 44.28
N PRO A 9 -32.62 -0.91 43.37
CA PRO A 9 -31.22 -1.04 43.70
C PRO A 9 -30.58 0.32 43.92
N ARG A 10 -29.63 0.38 44.85
CA ARG A 10 -28.85 1.58 45.13
C ARG A 10 -27.92 1.84 43.95
N VAL A 11 -28.14 2.96 43.28
CA VAL A 11 -27.33 3.39 42.13
C VAL A 11 -26.28 4.38 42.61
N LEU A 12 -25.02 4.02 42.47
CA LEU A 12 -23.89 4.92 42.72
C LEU A 12 -23.68 5.84 41.52
N LYS A 13 -23.25 7.08 41.76
CA LYS A 13 -22.77 7.96 40.67
C LYS A 13 -21.50 7.33 40.09
N ILE A 14 -21.41 7.25 38.76
CA ILE A 14 -20.17 6.92 38.06
C ILE A 14 -19.15 8.03 38.34
N GLN A 15 -17.88 7.65 38.51
CA GLN A 15 -16.79 8.63 38.70
C GLN A 15 -16.23 9.07 37.34
N ASP A 16 -15.55 10.21 37.30
CA ASP A 16 -15.02 10.81 36.08
C ASP A 16 -13.98 9.89 35.42
N ASP A 17 -14.14 9.57 34.13
CA ASP A 17 -13.29 8.62 33.38
C ASP A 17 -13.33 7.18 33.94
N GLU A 18 -14.31 6.84 34.78
CA GLU A 18 -14.49 5.45 35.23
C GLU A 18 -15.01 4.58 34.09
N LEU A 19 -14.35 3.44 33.86
CA LEU A 19 -14.84 2.40 32.97
C LEU A 19 -16.14 1.79 33.53
N LEU A 20 -17.11 1.54 32.65
CA LEU A 20 -18.38 0.88 32.99
C LEU A 20 -18.23 -0.38 33.82
N TYR A 21 -17.20 -1.18 33.55
CA TYR A 21 -16.85 -2.36 34.34
C TYR A 21 -16.63 -2.02 35.81
N GLY A 22 -15.76 -1.05 36.10
CA GLY A 22 -15.43 -0.65 37.47
C GLY A 22 -16.65 -0.08 38.20
N TRP A 23 -17.45 0.72 37.49
CA TRP A 23 -18.70 1.24 38.02
C TRP A 23 -19.70 0.14 38.38
N TYR A 24 -19.84 -0.87 37.51
CA TYR A 24 -20.73 -2.01 37.73
C TYR A 24 -20.34 -2.81 38.97
N GLU A 25 -19.05 -3.12 39.15
CA GLU A 25 -18.53 -3.81 40.33
C GLU A 25 -18.88 -3.04 41.62
N ARG A 26 -18.73 -1.71 41.63
CA ARG A 26 -19.11 -0.89 42.80
C ARG A 26 -20.62 -0.93 43.08
N ILE A 27 -21.46 -0.98 42.04
CA ILE A 27 -22.92 -1.13 42.22
C ILE A 27 -23.23 -2.51 42.84
N LEU A 28 -22.60 -3.58 42.39
CA LEU A 28 -22.80 -4.91 42.95
C LEU A 28 -22.41 -4.99 44.43
N GLN A 29 -21.28 -4.37 44.79
CA GLN A 29 -20.81 -4.28 46.17
C GLN A 29 -21.79 -3.50 47.06
N GLU A 30 -22.24 -2.32 46.62
CA GLU A 30 -23.20 -1.50 47.38
C GLU A 30 -24.54 -2.22 47.61
N ASN A 31 -24.96 -3.05 46.66
CA ASN A 31 -26.20 -3.82 46.75
C ASN A 31 -26.02 -5.21 47.39
N ARG A 32 -24.80 -5.58 47.79
CA ARG A 32 -24.46 -6.90 48.39
C ARG A 32 -24.85 -8.09 47.51
N ILE A 33 -24.63 -7.95 46.20
CA ILE A 33 -24.94 -8.98 45.18
C ILE A 33 -23.66 -9.76 44.79
N GLU A 34 -22.50 -9.33 45.30
CA GLU A 34 -21.21 -9.98 45.05
C GLU A 34 -21.19 -11.45 45.52
N GLY A 35 -20.48 -12.28 44.77
CA GLY A 35 -20.23 -13.70 45.03
C GLY A 35 -21.22 -14.66 44.37
N ASN A 36 -22.37 -14.19 43.89
CA ASN A 36 -23.42 -15.03 43.32
C ASN A 36 -23.71 -14.71 41.84
N LYS A 37 -23.09 -15.47 40.94
CA LYS A 37 -23.21 -15.30 39.48
C LYS A 37 -24.65 -15.32 38.97
N GLY A 38 -25.53 -16.11 39.60
CA GLY A 38 -26.95 -16.17 39.23
C GLY A 38 -27.70 -14.90 39.60
N GLU A 39 -27.40 -14.32 40.77
CA GLU A 39 -27.97 -13.05 41.22
C GLU A 39 -27.37 -11.85 40.47
N GLU A 40 -26.08 -11.86 40.17
CA GLU A 40 -25.42 -10.86 39.34
C GLU A 40 -25.96 -10.85 37.92
N THR A 41 -26.12 -12.02 37.30
CA THR A 41 -26.72 -12.14 35.96
C THR A 41 -28.15 -11.63 35.98
N ARG A 42 -28.93 -11.96 37.02
CA ARG A 42 -30.30 -11.48 37.19
C ARG A 42 -30.32 -9.96 37.39
N PHE A 43 -29.43 -9.42 38.21
CA PHE A 43 -29.29 -7.99 38.46
C PHE A 43 -28.93 -7.24 37.18
N PHE A 44 -27.93 -7.72 36.43
CA PHE A 44 -27.54 -7.17 35.14
C PHE A 44 -28.72 -7.15 34.16
N ARG A 45 -29.47 -8.25 34.06
CA ARG A 45 -30.66 -8.31 33.19
C ARG A 45 -31.75 -7.34 33.64
N THR A 46 -32.01 -7.22 34.94
CA THR A 46 -33.06 -6.32 35.44
C THR A 46 -32.66 -4.85 35.33
N PHE A 47 -31.40 -4.52 35.59
CA PHE A 47 -30.92 -3.14 35.73
C PHE A 47 -30.29 -2.59 34.44
N PHE A 48 -29.44 -3.36 33.75
CA PHE A 48 -28.72 -2.90 32.56
C PHE A 48 -29.29 -3.42 31.23
N ASN A 49 -29.92 -4.60 31.21
CA ASN A 49 -30.31 -5.24 29.95
C ASN A 49 -31.57 -6.12 30.07
N PRO A 50 -32.77 -5.51 30.12
CA PRO A 50 -34.02 -6.26 30.22
C PRO A 50 -34.35 -6.89 28.86
N ARG A 51 -33.74 -8.04 28.59
CA ARG A 51 -34.16 -8.98 27.55
C ARG A 51 -34.41 -10.36 28.16
N GLU A 52 -35.58 -10.90 27.86
CA GLU A 52 -36.01 -12.25 28.23
C GLU A 52 -35.49 -13.32 27.25
N ASP A 53 -34.95 -12.92 26.10
CA ASP A 53 -34.85 -13.73 24.88
C ASP A 53 -33.43 -14.02 24.38
N ALA A 54 -32.38 -13.47 24.99
CA ALA A 54 -31.00 -13.79 24.62
C ALA A 54 -30.33 -14.67 25.68
N GLU A 55 -30.09 -15.95 25.36
CA GLU A 55 -29.06 -16.73 26.07
C GLU A 55 -27.73 -15.98 25.92
N ILE A 56 -27.29 -15.29 26.99
CA ILE A 56 -25.92 -14.80 27.08
C ILE A 56 -25.03 -16.04 27.21
N ARG A 57 -24.63 -16.63 26.08
CA ARG A 57 -23.61 -17.68 26.04
C ARG A 57 -22.24 -17.02 26.15
N GLY A 58 -21.60 -17.13 27.32
CA GLY A 58 -20.25 -16.61 27.58
C GLY A 58 -20.14 -15.72 28.82
N THR A 59 -18.93 -15.25 29.13
CA THR A 59 -18.65 -14.29 30.21
C THR A 59 -19.32 -12.94 29.90
N ILE A 60 -20.03 -12.35 30.87
CA ILE A 60 -20.61 -11.01 30.70
C ILE A 60 -19.44 -10.00 30.60
N ARG A 61 -19.39 -9.25 29.49
CA ARG A 61 -18.47 -8.13 29.25
C ARG A 61 -19.15 -6.85 29.75
N TYR A 62 -18.71 -6.31 30.89
CA TYR A 62 -19.34 -5.14 31.55
C TYR A 62 -18.87 -3.78 31.00
N ASP A 63 -17.91 -3.81 30.09
CA ASP A 63 -17.34 -2.70 29.34
C ASP A 63 -18.27 -2.14 28.25
N TYR A 64 -19.48 -2.69 28.11
CA TYR A 64 -20.39 -2.34 27.03
C TYR A 64 -21.88 -2.40 27.41
N ILE A 65 -22.65 -1.36 27.04
CA ILE A 65 -24.09 -1.26 27.27
C ILE A 65 -24.85 -1.32 25.94
N LEU A 66 -25.85 -2.20 25.86
CA LEU A 66 -26.79 -2.26 24.74
C LEU A 66 -28.02 -1.40 25.04
N ASN A 67 -28.64 -0.86 23.98
CA ASN A 67 -29.89 -0.11 24.10
C ASN A 67 -29.78 1.06 25.08
N LEU A 68 -28.68 1.81 24.96
CA LEU A 68 -28.32 2.89 25.87
C LEU A 68 -29.43 3.95 25.98
N GLU A 69 -30.16 4.20 24.89
CA GLU A 69 -31.32 5.11 24.89
C GLU A 69 -32.38 4.67 25.90
N ARG A 70 -32.79 3.39 25.86
CA ARG A 70 -33.79 2.85 26.78
C ARG A 70 -33.26 2.83 28.21
N LEU A 71 -31.99 2.47 28.41
CA LEU A 71 -31.39 2.43 29.74
C LEU A 71 -31.42 3.82 30.39
N CYS A 72 -30.91 4.84 29.71
CA CYS A 72 -30.95 6.22 30.20
C CYS A 72 -32.40 6.70 30.39
N SER A 73 -33.34 6.30 29.53
CA SER A 73 -34.76 6.64 29.69
C SER A 73 -35.38 6.01 30.95
N LEU A 74 -35.07 4.74 31.25
CA LEU A 74 -35.56 4.03 32.44
C LEU A 74 -35.05 4.68 33.73
N HIS A 75 -33.83 5.21 33.69
CA HIS A 75 -33.19 5.84 34.84
C HIS A 75 -33.19 7.36 34.82
N ALA A 76 -33.95 8.01 33.93
CA ALA A 76 -33.94 9.47 33.76
C ALA A 76 -34.32 10.26 35.03
N LEU A 77 -35.07 9.64 35.96
CA LEU A 77 -35.42 10.24 37.26
C LEU A 77 -34.29 10.15 38.31
N HIS A 78 -33.30 9.28 38.09
CA HIS A 78 -32.14 9.17 38.97
C HIS A 78 -31.11 10.23 38.58
N ARG A 79 -31.07 11.36 39.29
CA ARG A 79 -30.11 12.45 39.06
C ARG A 79 -28.62 12.04 39.05
N LYS A 80 -28.29 10.86 39.56
CA LYS A 80 -26.92 10.31 39.60
C LYS A 80 -26.60 9.39 38.42
N PHE A 81 -27.57 9.08 37.56
CA PHE A 81 -27.38 8.19 36.41
C PHE A 81 -26.92 9.00 35.19
N PRO A 82 -25.90 8.54 34.45
CA PRO A 82 -25.38 9.31 33.31
C PRO A 82 -26.37 9.38 32.15
N SER A 83 -26.32 10.49 31.42
CA SER A 83 -26.96 10.67 30.13
C SER A 83 -26.28 9.85 29.02
N VAL A 84 -26.94 9.74 27.87
CA VAL A 84 -26.39 9.06 26.69
C VAL A 84 -25.06 9.70 26.24
N GLU A 85 -24.97 11.03 26.27
CA GLU A 85 -23.73 11.75 25.94
C GLU A 85 -22.62 11.40 26.94
N GLU A 86 -22.89 11.50 28.24
CA GLU A 86 -21.88 11.25 29.27
C GLU A 86 -21.32 9.82 29.17
N PHE A 87 -22.18 8.83 28.94
CA PHE A 87 -21.74 7.45 28.71
C PHE A 87 -20.79 7.34 27.52
N LEU A 88 -21.23 7.80 26.35
CA LEU A 88 -20.43 7.65 25.13
C LEU A 88 -19.12 8.44 25.20
N ARG A 89 -19.15 9.64 25.77
CA ARG A 89 -18.04 10.58 25.76
C ARG A 89 -16.99 10.28 26.83
N PHE A 90 -17.41 9.85 28.02
CA PHE A 90 -16.53 9.74 29.17
C PHE A 90 -16.39 8.32 29.73
N HIS A 91 -17.30 7.40 29.42
CA HIS A 91 -17.30 6.07 30.03
C HIS A 91 -17.11 4.93 29.02
N THR A 92 -16.82 5.26 27.77
CA THR A 92 -16.50 4.30 26.70
C THR A 92 -15.36 4.81 25.82
N ASP A 93 -14.78 3.93 25.01
CA ASP A 93 -13.77 4.25 24.00
C ASP A 93 -14.36 4.83 22.70
N TYR A 94 -15.70 4.97 22.62
CA TYR A 94 -16.41 5.27 21.37
C TYR A 94 -15.87 6.51 20.67
N TYR A 95 -15.90 7.68 21.33
CA TYR A 95 -15.49 8.96 20.74
C TYR A 95 -14.00 9.01 20.40
N ALA A 96 -13.16 8.45 21.28
CA ALA A 96 -11.72 8.43 21.09
C ALA A 96 -11.36 7.68 19.80
N MET A 97 -12.05 6.58 19.49
CA MET A 97 -11.68 5.70 18.38
C MET A 97 -12.33 6.06 17.03
N LEU A 98 -13.26 7.02 16.96
CA LEU A 98 -13.95 7.39 15.70
C LEU A 98 -12.99 7.75 14.55
N PRO A 99 -11.93 8.56 14.75
CA PRO A 99 -11.02 8.95 13.66
C PRO A 99 -10.30 7.77 12.99
N LEU A 100 -10.30 6.60 13.63
CA LEU A 100 -9.66 5.39 13.12
C LEU A 100 -10.66 4.46 12.41
N ARG A 101 -11.91 4.90 12.23
CA ARG A 101 -12.99 4.12 11.61
C ARG A 101 -13.58 4.84 10.42
N THR A 102 -14.07 4.08 9.45
CA THR A 102 -14.87 4.63 8.35
C THR A 102 -16.20 5.19 8.86
N PHE A 103 -16.81 6.15 8.15
CA PHE A 103 -18.11 6.69 8.59
C PHE A 103 -19.19 5.62 8.72
N GLY A 104 -19.22 4.65 7.82
CA GLY A 104 -20.18 3.56 7.90
C GLY A 104 -19.97 2.66 9.13
N GLU A 105 -18.73 2.42 9.55
CA GLU A 105 -18.43 1.75 10.82
C GLU A 105 -18.82 2.59 12.04
N GLN A 106 -18.63 3.91 12.01
CA GLN A 106 -19.05 4.81 13.10
C GLN A 106 -20.58 4.78 13.30
N VAL A 107 -21.34 4.85 12.20
CA VAL A 107 -22.82 4.73 12.21
C VAL A 107 -23.24 3.34 12.71
N LYS A 108 -22.61 2.28 12.20
CA LYS A 108 -22.86 0.89 12.61
C LYS A 108 -22.73 0.72 14.13
N LEU A 109 -21.65 1.26 14.71
CA LEU A 109 -21.41 1.21 16.15
C LEU A 109 -22.43 2.04 16.92
N ALA A 110 -22.76 3.25 16.43
CA ALA A 110 -23.78 4.09 17.06
C ALA A 110 -25.14 3.36 17.13
N GLU A 111 -25.61 2.79 16.02
CA GLU A 111 -26.87 2.04 16.00
C GLU A 111 -26.82 0.84 16.94
N PHE A 112 -25.69 0.16 17.03
CA PHE A 112 -25.53 -0.97 17.93
C PHE A 112 -25.52 -0.58 19.42
N ILE A 113 -24.99 0.60 19.78
CA ILE A 113 -25.00 1.13 21.16
C ILE A 113 -26.37 1.68 21.54
N LEU A 114 -26.98 2.45 20.65
CA LEU A 114 -28.17 3.23 20.95
C LEU A 114 -29.45 2.39 20.88
N ARG A 115 -29.54 1.38 20.01
CA ARG A 115 -30.79 0.67 19.70
C ARG A 115 -30.99 -0.62 20.51
N PRO A 116 -32.27 -1.06 20.68
CA PRO A 116 -32.57 -2.41 21.13
C PRO A 116 -32.12 -3.45 20.08
N ARG A 117 -31.64 -4.60 20.53
CA ARG A 117 -31.31 -5.74 19.66
C ARG A 117 -32.55 -6.49 19.15
N THR A 118 -33.63 -5.86 18.70
CA THR A 118 -34.83 -6.60 18.23
C THR A 118 -34.44 -7.59 17.12
N ASP A 119 -34.71 -8.89 17.30
CA ASP A 119 -34.32 -9.94 16.36
C ASP A 119 -35.00 -9.74 15.00
N ARG A 120 -34.22 -9.26 14.04
CA ARG A 120 -34.52 -9.26 12.61
C ARG A 120 -33.43 -10.01 11.81
N LYS A 121 -32.87 -11.05 12.47
CA LYS A 121 -32.10 -12.23 11.98
C LYS A 121 -30.76 -12.07 11.27
N THR A 122 -29.76 -11.33 11.73
CA THR A 122 -29.07 -11.66 12.99
C THR A 122 -28.08 -10.53 13.15
N CYS A 123 -28.27 -9.74 14.21
CA CYS A 123 -27.47 -8.57 14.52
C CYS A 123 -25.97 -8.85 14.34
N ILE A 124 -25.23 -7.81 13.95
CA ILE A 124 -23.76 -7.77 13.96
C ILE A 124 -23.27 -8.49 15.24
N PRO A 125 -22.59 -9.65 15.11
CA PRO A 125 -22.53 -10.65 16.17
C PRO A 125 -21.88 -10.18 17.48
N ALA A 126 -21.06 -9.13 17.43
CA ALA A 126 -20.57 -8.42 18.60
C ALA A 126 -20.11 -7.01 18.18
N CYS A 127 -20.40 -5.98 18.97
CA CYS A 127 -19.46 -4.87 19.06
C CYS A 127 -18.30 -5.41 19.88
N GLN A 128 -17.15 -5.55 19.25
CA GLN A 128 -15.89 -5.72 19.96
C GLN A 128 -15.48 -4.29 20.34
N THR A 129 -15.55 -3.95 21.63
CA THR A 129 -14.76 -2.79 22.07
C THR A 129 -13.29 -3.14 21.93
N GLU A 130 -12.47 -2.12 21.75
CA GLU A 130 -11.02 -2.30 21.64
C GLU A 130 -10.39 -2.64 23.00
N ILE A 131 -11.16 -2.59 24.09
CA ILE A 131 -10.74 -3.07 25.42
C ILE A 131 -10.75 -4.60 25.42
N ILE A 132 -9.57 -5.19 25.24
CA ILE A 132 -9.38 -6.66 25.24
C ILE A 132 -8.97 -7.15 26.64
N ASP A 133 -8.16 -6.36 27.33
CA ASP A 133 -7.65 -6.61 28.67
C ASP A 133 -8.01 -5.43 29.58
N LEU A 134 -8.16 -5.70 30.88
CA LEU A 134 -8.33 -4.67 31.88
C LEU A 134 -6.97 -4.28 32.45
N HIS A 135 -6.72 -2.98 32.54
CA HIS A 135 -5.51 -2.41 33.10
C HIS A 135 -5.84 -1.51 34.29
N ALA A 136 -4.92 -1.45 35.24
CA ALA A 136 -5.02 -0.56 36.38
C ALA A 136 -3.65 0.02 36.74
N ARG A 137 -3.66 1.02 37.63
CA ARG A 137 -2.45 1.45 38.31
C ARG A 137 -2.19 0.51 39.47
N GLU A 138 -0.93 0.20 39.72
CA GLU A 138 -0.52 -0.71 40.81
C GLU A 138 -1.20 -0.31 42.14
N GLY A 139 -1.92 -1.26 42.75
CA GLY A 139 -2.65 -1.04 44.00
C GLY A 139 -3.91 -0.17 43.90
N SER A 140 -4.36 0.18 42.69
CA SER A 140 -5.56 0.99 42.45
C SER A 140 -6.63 0.16 41.73
N TRP A 141 -7.76 -0.08 42.38
CA TRP A 141 -8.91 -0.79 41.78
C TRP A 141 -9.80 0.12 40.92
N TYR A 142 -9.36 1.36 40.67
CA TYR A 142 -10.07 2.33 39.85
C TYR A 142 -9.67 2.16 38.38
N LEU A 143 -10.58 1.59 37.58
CA LEU A 143 -10.37 1.37 36.14
C LEU A 143 -10.72 2.64 35.37
N ARG A 144 -9.71 3.29 34.82
CA ARG A 144 -9.84 4.47 33.97
C ARG A 144 -10.05 4.08 32.51
N VAL A 145 -11.00 4.69 31.80
CA VAL A 145 -11.21 4.44 30.37
C VAL A 145 -9.94 4.74 29.60
N GLU A 146 -9.29 5.88 29.89
CA GLU A 146 -8.07 6.29 29.20
C GLU A 146 -6.90 5.30 29.34
N ASP A 147 -6.88 4.49 30.40
CA ASP A 147 -5.86 3.44 30.64
C ASP A 147 -6.19 2.13 29.92
N GLN A 148 -7.41 1.97 29.42
CA GLN A 148 -7.84 0.78 28.67
C GLN A 148 -7.69 0.92 27.15
N LEU A 149 -7.37 2.12 26.67
CA LEU A 149 -7.35 2.40 25.23
C LEU A 149 -6.21 1.64 24.54
N PRO A 150 -6.37 1.29 23.25
CA PRO A 150 -5.35 0.55 22.50
C PRO A 150 -3.99 1.24 22.50
N GLY A 151 -2.95 0.48 22.84
CA GLY A 151 -1.57 0.98 22.89
C GLY A 151 -1.22 1.74 24.16
N VAL A 152 -2.16 1.99 25.08
CA VAL A 152 -1.86 2.60 26.38
C VAL A 152 -1.31 1.55 27.34
N ARG A 153 -0.06 1.75 27.78
CA ARG A 153 0.63 0.87 28.74
C ARG A 153 1.27 1.62 29.88
N VAL A 154 1.37 2.95 29.79
CA VAL A 154 2.06 3.79 30.77
C VAL A 154 1.16 4.91 31.26
N HIS A 155 1.22 5.18 32.56
CA HIS A 155 0.51 6.27 33.22
C HIS A 155 1.48 7.02 34.14
N ASN A 156 1.70 8.32 33.90
CA ASN A 156 2.61 9.17 34.67
C ASN A 156 4.01 8.55 34.89
N GLY A 157 4.59 8.03 33.81
CA GLY A 157 5.93 7.42 33.80
C GLY A 157 6.04 6.05 34.47
N LYS A 158 4.91 5.43 34.82
CA LYS A 158 4.87 4.08 35.39
C LYS A 158 4.08 3.13 34.50
N PRO A 159 4.59 1.92 34.20
CA PRO A 159 3.81 0.90 33.54
C PRO A 159 2.52 0.61 34.32
N LEU A 160 1.43 0.41 33.59
CA LEU A 160 0.19 -0.13 34.12
C LEU A 160 0.40 -1.61 34.49
N VAL A 161 -0.50 -2.14 35.33
CA VAL A 161 -0.61 -3.58 35.59
C VAL A 161 -1.82 -4.13 34.87
N ARG A 162 -1.74 -5.37 34.42
CA ARG A 162 -2.89 -6.07 33.84
C ARG A 162 -3.71 -6.70 34.96
N CYS A 163 -5.00 -6.44 34.97
CA CYS A 163 -5.95 -7.07 35.88
C CYS A 163 -6.23 -8.50 35.41
N ARG A 164 -5.94 -9.49 36.24
CA ARG A 164 -6.28 -10.89 35.98
C ARG A 164 -7.76 -11.09 36.21
N VAL A 165 -8.49 -11.46 35.15
CA VAL A 165 -9.95 -11.69 35.21
C VAL A 165 -10.25 -13.19 35.19
N MET A 166 -10.98 -13.68 36.20
CA MET A 166 -11.52 -15.04 36.25
C MET A 166 -13.04 -14.98 36.43
N GLU A 167 -13.76 -15.72 35.59
CA GLU A 167 -15.24 -15.73 35.55
C GLU A 167 -15.93 -14.35 35.48
N GLY A 168 -15.25 -13.36 34.92
CA GLY A 168 -15.77 -12.00 34.81
C GLY A 168 -15.57 -11.17 36.09
N ARG A 169 -14.58 -11.52 36.93
CA ARG A 169 -14.11 -10.69 38.05
C ARG A 169 -12.62 -10.54 38.07
N ILE A 170 -12.16 -9.39 38.57
CA ILE A 170 -10.74 -9.19 38.80
C ILE A 170 -10.34 -9.93 40.07
N VAL A 171 -9.38 -10.84 39.94
CA VAL A 171 -8.86 -11.69 41.04
C VAL A 171 -7.43 -11.38 41.42
N GLY A 172 -6.77 -10.46 40.70
CA GLY A 172 -5.42 -10.02 40.98
C GLY A 172 -4.84 -9.14 39.88
N GLU A 173 -3.56 -8.80 40.02
CA GLU A 173 -2.80 -7.99 39.08
C GLU A 173 -1.56 -8.77 38.61
N GLU A 174 -1.11 -8.54 37.39
CA GLU A 174 0.15 -9.05 36.85
C GLU A 174 0.91 -7.96 36.08
N PRO A 175 2.26 -8.01 36.06
CA PRO A 175 3.05 -7.00 35.36
C PRO A 175 2.71 -6.96 33.86
N LEU A 176 2.41 -5.75 33.35
CA LEU A 176 2.17 -5.55 31.93
C LEU A 176 3.52 -5.43 31.19
N ARG A 177 3.72 -6.25 30.17
CA ARG A 177 4.94 -6.20 29.35
C ARG A 177 4.86 -5.05 28.33
N LEU A 178 5.84 -4.15 28.39
CA LEU A 178 6.06 -3.12 27.35
C LEU A 178 6.53 -3.77 26.04
N LYS A 179 6.06 -3.25 24.91
CA LYS A 179 6.49 -3.62 23.55
C LYS A 179 7.73 -2.85 23.12
N ALA A 180 7.85 -1.59 23.51
CA ALA A 180 8.96 -0.72 23.16
C ALA A 180 9.66 -0.15 24.40
N GLY A 181 10.68 0.69 24.19
CA GLY A 181 11.32 1.44 25.27
C GLY A 181 10.34 2.42 25.93
N MET A 182 10.62 2.79 27.19
CA MET A 182 9.73 3.63 28.01
C MET A 182 9.31 4.93 27.31
N GLU A 183 10.25 5.59 26.63
CA GLU A 183 9.99 6.84 25.93
C GLU A 183 8.91 6.70 24.83
N ALA A 184 9.01 5.66 23.99
CA ALA A 184 8.04 5.41 22.92
C ALA A 184 6.67 4.97 23.47
N GLU A 185 6.65 4.15 24.53
CA GLU A 185 5.42 3.73 25.21
C GLU A 185 4.72 4.90 25.91
N GLU A 186 5.47 5.78 26.58
CA GLU A 186 4.94 7.00 27.18
C GLU A 186 4.38 7.95 26.12
N ARG A 187 5.11 8.14 25.02
CA ARG A 187 4.69 9.01 23.92
C ARG A 187 3.38 8.50 23.29
N LEU A 188 3.31 7.20 22.96
CA LEU A 188 2.08 6.59 22.45
C LEU A 188 0.94 6.69 23.48
N SER A 189 1.20 6.34 24.74
CA SER A 189 0.18 6.37 25.81
C SER A 189 -0.37 7.78 26.02
N ARG A 190 0.49 8.81 26.04
CA ARG A 190 0.09 10.22 26.15
C ARG A 190 -0.76 10.65 24.97
N PHE A 191 -0.31 10.35 23.75
CA PHE A 191 -1.02 10.70 22.51
C PHE A 191 -2.45 10.14 22.50
N VAL A 192 -2.61 8.86 22.85
CA VAL A 192 -3.92 8.19 22.88
C VAL A 192 -4.81 8.71 24.01
N LYS A 193 -4.25 9.04 25.18
CA LYS A 193 -5.01 9.65 26.29
C LYS A 193 -5.55 11.03 25.90
N GLU A 194 -4.76 11.85 25.23
CA GLU A 194 -5.21 13.15 24.73
C GLU A 194 -6.29 13.01 23.65
N MET A 195 -6.21 11.97 22.80
CA MET A 195 -7.27 11.62 21.86
C MET A 195 -8.61 11.30 22.54
N TYR A 196 -8.59 10.74 23.75
CA TYR A 196 -9.79 10.54 24.56
C TYR A 196 -10.27 11.83 25.25
N ARG A 197 -9.36 12.63 25.81
CA ARG A 197 -9.69 13.88 26.50
C ARG A 197 -10.26 14.94 25.55
N LYS A 198 -9.75 15.00 24.32
CA LYS A 198 -10.16 15.95 23.28
C LYS A 198 -10.41 15.22 21.95
N PRO A 199 -11.51 14.46 21.82
CA PRO A 199 -11.74 13.62 20.65
C PRO A 199 -11.95 14.45 19.37
N ALA A 200 -11.32 14.02 18.27
CA ALA A 200 -11.57 14.53 16.92
C ALA A 200 -12.90 13.98 16.37
N ALA A 201 -13.99 14.27 17.06
CA ALA A 201 -15.32 13.79 16.73
C ALA A 201 -15.76 14.27 15.33
N GLY A 202 -16.38 13.38 14.56
CA GLY A 202 -16.80 13.66 13.18
C GLY A 202 -15.70 13.52 12.11
N ILE A 203 -14.50 13.07 12.49
CA ILE A 203 -13.44 12.68 11.56
C ILE A 203 -13.53 11.18 11.24
N SER A 204 -13.29 10.81 9.99
CA SER A 204 -13.22 9.43 9.49
C SER A 204 -11.79 8.97 9.25
N LEU A 205 -11.62 7.65 9.14
CA LEU A 205 -10.37 7.01 8.74
C LEU A 205 -9.80 7.57 7.42
N ALA A 206 -10.66 7.90 6.45
CA ALA A 206 -10.21 8.47 5.18
C ALA A 206 -9.52 9.84 5.39
N GLN A 207 -10.10 10.69 6.24
CA GLN A 207 -9.53 12.00 6.58
C GLN A 207 -8.27 11.85 7.44
N THR A 208 -8.23 10.90 8.37
CA THR A 208 -7.03 10.55 9.15
C THR A 208 -5.89 10.09 8.23
N LYS A 209 -6.16 9.23 7.25
CA LYS A 209 -5.16 8.79 6.26
C LYS A 209 -4.66 9.94 5.39
N GLU A 210 -5.53 10.88 5.04
CA GLU A 210 -5.12 12.07 4.31
C GLU A 210 -4.20 12.97 5.15
N ALA A 211 -4.51 13.16 6.44
CA ALA A 211 -3.61 13.86 7.36
C ALA A 211 -2.24 13.16 7.47
N VAL A 212 -2.22 11.82 7.54
CA VAL A 212 -0.98 11.03 7.51
C VAL A 212 -0.18 11.27 6.23
N ARG A 213 -0.81 11.22 5.04
CA ARG A 213 -0.11 11.48 3.76
C ARG A 213 0.54 12.87 3.73
N ARG A 214 -0.20 13.90 4.15
CA ARG A 214 0.32 15.27 4.22
C ARG A 214 1.47 15.40 5.20
N GLN A 215 1.37 14.74 6.36
CA GLN A 215 2.41 14.79 7.38
C GLN A 215 3.67 14.03 6.97
N LEU A 216 3.54 12.91 6.24
CA LEU A 216 4.68 12.21 5.65
C LEU A 216 5.48 13.14 4.73
N VAL A 217 4.82 13.86 3.82
CA VAL A 217 5.48 14.84 2.94
C VAL A 217 6.12 15.95 3.75
N LYS A 218 5.43 16.50 4.75
CA LYS A 218 5.94 17.57 5.61
C LYS A 218 7.21 17.16 6.37
N LYS A 219 7.30 15.91 6.84
CA LYS A 219 8.48 15.36 7.51
C LYS A 219 9.53 14.79 6.53
N GLY A 220 9.36 14.95 5.22
CA GLY A 220 10.34 14.55 4.20
C GLY A 220 10.31 13.06 3.83
N PHE A 221 9.28 12.32 4.22
CA PHE A 221 9.09 10.92 3.85
C PHE A 221 8.34 10.78 2.51
N ARG A 222 8.52 9.63 1.84
CA ARG A 222 7.70 9.31 0.65
C ARG A 222 6.29 8.91 1.10
N PRO A 223 5.22 9.51 0.56
CA PRO A 223 3.85 9.18 0.95
C PRO A 223 3.33 7.87 0.32
N GLU A 224 4.00 7.33 -0.69
CA GLU A 224 3.68 6.05 -1.33
C GLU A 224 4.70 4.95 -1.02
N TYR A 225 4.24 3.71 -1.11
CA TYR A 225 5.08 2.51 -1.00
C TYR A 225 6.26 2.57 -2.00
N PRO A 226 7.52 2.30 -1.57
CA PRO A 226 7.92 1.66 -0.31
C PRO A 226 8.23 2.62 0.87
N TYR A 227 7.73 3.86 0.84
CA TYR A 227 7.83 4.86 1.93
C TYR A 227 9.23 5.42 2.25
N GLY A 228 10.29 4.91 1.60
CA GLY A 228 11.64 5.45 1.71
C GLY A 228 12.19 5.39 3.14
N GLY A 229 12.75 6.49 3.64
CA GLY A 229 13.36 6.58 4.98
C GLY A 229 12.39 6.51 6.16
N LEU A 230 11.09 6.27 5.93
CA LEU A 230 10.10 6.15 7.00
C LEU A 230 10.41 4.98 7.94
N ILE A 231 10.88 3.85 7.40
CA ILE A 231 11.09 2.63 8.18
C ILE A 231 12.28 2.80 9.15
N SER A 232 13.39 3.38 8.68
CA SER A 232 14.51 3.74 9.55
C SER A 232 14.08 4.78 10.59
N GLY A 233 13.31 5.80 10.19
CA GLY A 233 12.80 6.80 11.14
C GLY A 233 11.94 6.20 12.27
N LEU A 234 11.08 5.23 11.95
CA LEU A 234 10.29 4.50 12.96
C LEU A 234 11.17 3.66 13.89
N ALA A 235 12.21 3.03 13.36
CA ALA A 235 13.15 2.23 14.15
C ALA A 235 13.98 3.12 15.09
N ASP A 236 14.53 4.21 14.57
CA ASP A 236 15.34 5.17 15.32
C ASP A 236 14.53 5.84 16.46
N ALA A 237 13.25 6.10 16.22
CA ALA A 237 12.34 6.64 17.23
C ALA A 237 11.76 5.57 18.18
N GLY A 238 12.13 4.29 18.04
CA GLY A 238 11.67 3.21 18.91
C GLY A 238 10.23 2.73 18.67
N PHE A 239 9.60 3.11 17.55
CA PHE A 239 8.22 2.74 17.20
C PHE A 239 8.10 1.44 16.40
N ALA A 240 9.19 0.90 15.86
CA ALA A 240 9.19 -0.37 15.11
C ALA A 240 8.51 -1.54 15.86
N PRO A 241 8.69 -1.74 17.20
CA PRO A 241 8.07 -2.85 17.92
C PRO A 241 6.53 -2.85 18.00
N PHE A 242 5.87 -1.73 17.67
CA PHE A 242 4.40 -1.69 17.65
C PHE A 242 3.80 -2.38 16.41
N PHE A 243 4.59 -2.66 15.39
CA PHE A 243 4.16 -3.33 14.16
C PHE A 243 4.31 -4.85 14.28
N ARG A 244 3.30 -5.60 13.83
CA ARG A 244 3.23 -7.07 14.03
C ARG A 244 4.16 -7.90 13.12
N SER A 245 4.95 -7.26 12.24
CA SER A 245 5.74 -7.93 11.21
C SER A 245 7.02 -7.15 10.91
N ASP A 246 8.08 -7.89 10.59
CA ASP A 246 9.39 -7.32 10.22
C ASP A 246 9.34 -6.49 8.93
N ASP A 247 8.37 -6.74 8.04
CA ASP A 247 8.11 -5.90 6.85
C ASP A 247 7.12 -4.77 7.17
N ILE A 248 7.62 -3.77 7.89
CA ILE A 248 6.85 -2.59 8.31
C ILE A 248 6.30 -1.82 7.10
N ALA A 249 7.03 -1.77 5.99
CA ALA A 249 6.56 -1.08 4.77
C ALA A 249 5.28 -1.71 4.21
N VAL A 250 5.19 -3.05 4.20
CA VAL A 250 3.96 -3.76 3.80
C VAL A 250 2.83 -3.53 4.80
N ARG A 251 3.11 -3.45 6.10
CA ARG A 251 2.10 -3.11 7.13
C ARG A 251 1.52 -1.72 6.88
N ILE A 252 2.37 -0.72 6.68
CA ILE A 252 1.95 0.66 6.39
C ILE A 252 1.15 0.72 5.08
N ARG A 253 1.56 -0.02 4.04
CA ARG A 253 0.77 -0.13 2.79
C ARG A 253 -0.64 -0.64 3.03
N LYS A 254 -0.80 -1.66 3.89
CA LYS A 254 -2.12 -2.19 4.25
C LYS A 254 -2.92 -1.17 5.07
N LEU A 255 -2.31 -0.54 6.08
CA LEU A 255 -2.96 0.52 6.87
C LEU A 255 -3.48 1.63 5.98
N MET A 256 -2.67 2.13 5.05
CA MET A 256 -3.04 3.24 4.17
C MET A 256 -4.04 2.83 3.08
N GLY A 257 -3.99 1.58 2.61
CA GLY A 257 -4.78 1.10 1.46
C GLY A 257 -6.09 0.40 1.78
N GLN A 258 -6.34 -0.04 3.02
CA GLN A 258 -7.51 -0.86 3.38
C GLN A 258 -8.42 -0.17 4.40
N ASP A 259 -9.73 -0.41 4.35
CA ASP A 259 -10.69 0.17 5.30
C ASP A 259 -10.62 -0.47 6.69
N SER A 260 -10.18 -1.73 6.75
CA SER A 260 -9.91 -2.42 8.00
C SER A 260 -8.43 -2.28 8.35
N ILE A 261 -8.15 -1.72 9.53
CA ILE A 261 -6.80 -1.42 10.01
C ILE A 261 -6.52 -2.09 11.36
N VAL A 262 -5.25 -2.22 11.71
CA VAL A 262 -4.85 -2.55 13.08
C VAL A 262 -4.71 -1.24 13.86
N MET A 263 -5.64 -1.01 14.81
CA MET A 263 -5.73 0.25 15.56
C MET A 263 -4.41 0.68 16.18
N GLU A 264 -3.75 -0.22 16.93
CA GLU A 264 -2.49 0.07 17.60
C GLU A 264 -1.37 0.44 16.62
N GLU A 265 -1.31 -0.15 15.42
CA GLU A 265 -0.29 0.20 14.42
C GLU A 265 -0.56 1.59 13.81
N MET A 266 -1.85 1.94 13.61
CA MET A 266 -2.22 3.28 13.15
C MET A 266 -1.94 4.34 14.23
N LEU A 267 -2.25 4.04 15.50
CA LEU A 267 -1.94 4.92 16.64
C LEU A 267 -0.44 5.12 16.80
N ALA A 268 0.37 4.06 16.67
CA ALA A 268 1.83 4.16 16.66
C ALA A 268 2.34 5.04 15.52
N LEU A 269 1.80 4.88 14.31
CA LEU A 269 2.16 5.73 13.17
C LEU A 269 1.77 7.19 13.40
N LEU A 270 0.59 7.45 13.96
CA LEU A 270 0.14 8.80 14.31
C LEU A 270 1.03 9.43 15.37
N ALA A 271 1.29 8.73 16.48
CA ALA A 271 2.13 9.21 17.57
C ALA A 271 3.59 9.45 17.12
N PHE A 272 4.08 8.70 16.12
CA PHE A 272 5.38 8.96 15.49
C PHE A 272 5.37 10.22 14.62
N LEU A 273 4.36 10.37 13.74
CA LEU A 273 4.28 11.47 12.77
C LEU A 273 3.84 12.80 13.37
N PHE A 274 3.10 12.77 14.47
CA PHE A 274 2.60 13.92 15.21
C PHE A 274 3.14 13.80 16.63
N GLU A 275 4.11 14.63 16.99
CA GLU A 275 4.80 14.53 18.28
C GLU A 275 3.83 14.76 19.43
N GLU A 276 2.94 15.75 19.26
CA GLU A 276 1.84 16.04 20.17
C GLU A 276 0.49 15.80 19.49
N TYR A 277 -0.50 15.36 20.26
CA TYR A 277 -1.86 15.10 19.76
C TYR A 277 -2.49 16.34 19.12
N GLU A 278 -2.20 17.53 19.65
CA GLU A 278 -2.75 18.79 19.13
C GLU A 278 -2.36 19.03 17.67
N GLU A 279 -1.17 18.60 17.24
CA GLU A 279 -0.76 18.71 15.83
C GLU A 279 -1.64 17.85 14.91
N PHE A 280 -1.95 16.64 15.36
CA PHE A 280 -2.86 15.76 14.64
C PHE A 280 -4.27 16.33 14.62
N TYR A 281 -4.77 16.80 15.76
CA TYR A 281 -6.08 17.39 15.92
C TYR A 281 -6.29 18.55 14.93
N GLU A 282 -5.37 19.50 14.90
CA GLU A 282 -5.40 20.63 13.97
C GLU A 282 -5.23 20.21 12.50
N ALA A 283 -4.48 19.15 12.23
CA ALA A 283 -4.35 18.61 10.87
C ALA A 283 -5.68 18.03 10.36
N VAL A 284 -6.44 17.34 11.21
CA VAL A 284 -7.71 16.71 10.80
C VAL A 284 -8.91 17.65 10.83
N LEU A 285 -8.89 18.69 11.69
CA LEU A 285 -9.96 19.69 11.76
C LEU A 285 -10.20 20.39 10.41
N LYS A 286 -9.17 20.51 9.57
CA LYS A 286 -9.27 21.08 8.21
C LYS A 286 -10.20 20.30 7.28
N PHE A 287 -10.48 19.04 7.59
CA PHE A 287 -11.39 18.20 6.82
C PHE A 287 -12.78 18.10 7.44
N ARG A 288 -12.97 18.62 8.67
CA ARG A 288 -14.22 18.47 9.39
C ARG A 288 -15.33 19.13 8.60
N ASP A 289 -16.35 18.34 8.29
CA ASP A 289 -17.56 18.89 7.67
C ASP A 289 -18.26 19.79 8.70
N SER A 290 -18.36 21.07 8.38
CA SER A 290 -19.08 22.06 9.18
C SER A 290 -20.60 21.99 8.99
N GLY A 291 -21.06 21.27 7.97
CA GLY A 291 -22.47 21.03 7.71
C GLY A 291 -23.02 19.91 8.59
N LEU A 292 -24.26 20.09 9.05
CA LEU A 292 -25.12 18.92 9.28
C LEU A 292 -25.46 18.37 7.90
N PRO A 293 -25.26 17.06 7.63
CA PRO A 293 -25.93 16.39 6.51
C PRO A 293 -27.37 16.85 6.40
N LEU A 294 -27.91 16.94 5.18
CA LEU A 294 -29.32 17.28 4.94
C LEU A 294 -30.23 16.27 5.65
N LEU A 295 -30.54 16.55 6.91
CA LEU A 295 -31.50 15.84 7.75
C LEU A 295 -32.91 16.38 7.45
N GLU A 296 -33.23 16.66 6.19
CA GLU A 296 -34.44 17.37 5.75
C GLU A 296 -35.76 16.88 6.41
N PRO A 297 -35.92 15.61 6.83
CA PRO A 297 -37.09 15.21 7.60
C PRO A 297 -36.96 15.38 9.14
N TYR A 298 -35.78 15.27 9.75
CA TYR A 298 -35.63 15.16 11.21
C TYR A 298 -35.44 16.51 11.92
N GLY A 299 -36.26 16.79 12.94
CA GLY A 299 -36.05 17.96 13.79
C GLY A 299 -34.95 17.72 14.82
N VAL A 300 -33.79 18.36 14.67
CA VAL A 300 -32.67 18.26 15.64
C VAL A 300 -33.05 18.92 16.96
N LEU A 301 -32.89 18.20 18.06
CA LEU A 301 -33.18 18.66 19.42
C LEU A 301 -31.91 18.97 20.20
N GLU A 302 -30.91 18.08 20.14
CA GLU A 302 -29.62 18.22 20.79
C GLU A 302 -28.51 17.73 19.84
N ASN A 303 -27.33 18.34 19.88
CA ASN A 303 -26.21 18.04 18.99
C ASN A 303 -24.96 17.73 19.80
N PHE A 304 -24.57 16.46 19.79
CA PHE A 304 -23.37 15.91 20.41
C PHE A 304 -22.49 15.29 19.30
N ASP A 305 -22.02 16.12 18.36
CA ASP A 305 -21.36 15.68 17.12
C ASP A 305 -20.40 14.49 17.33
N PRO A 306 -20.57 13.34 16.64
CA PRO A 306 -21.49 13.10 15.52
C PRO A 306 -22.86 12.52 15.89
N ILE A 307 -23.18 12.37 17.18
CA ILE A 307 -24.49 11.87 17.64
C ILE A 307 -25.47 13.03 17.82
N LEU A 308 -26.67 12.86 17.27
CA LEU A 308 -27.74 13.85 17.34
C LEU A 308 -28.93 13.25 18.05
N LYS A 309 -29.60 14.04 18.90
CA LYS A 309 -30.95 13.72 19.35
C LYS A 309 -31.93 14.39 18.41
N VAL A 310 -32.82 13.60 17.81
CA VAL A 310 -33.73 14.06 16.78
C VAL A 310 -35.18 13.72 17.11
N ARG A 311 -36.11 14.45 16.51
CA ARG A 311 -37.55 14.15 16.48
C ARG A 311 -37.93 13.68 15.09
N CYS A 312 -38.54 12.50 15.01
CA CYS A 312 -39.14 11.99 13.76
C CYS A 312 -40.32 12.88 13.35
N PRO A 313 -40.40 13.36 12.10
CA PRO A 313 -41.54 14.16 11.64
C PRO A 313 -42.80 13.30 11.43
N LYS A 314 -42.63 12.00 11.15
CA LYS A 314 -43.71 11.07 10.81
C LYS A 314 -44.48 10.61 12.04
N CYS A 315 -43.78 10.17 13.09
CA CYS A 315 -44.40 9.64 14.31
C CYS A 315 -44.18 10.49 15.56
N GLY A 316 -43.35 11.55 15.49
CA GLY A 316 -43.02 12.40 16.65
C GLY A 316 -42.04 11.79 17.65
N ASN A 317 -41.59 10.54 17.44
CA ASN A 317 -40.65 9.88 18.35
C ASN A 317 -39.33 10.65 18.47
N LYS A 318 -38.78 10.70 19.69
CA LYS A 318 -37.49 11.33 19.99
C LYS A 318 -36.44 10.25 20.22
N PHE A 319 -35.34 10.27 19.47
CA PHE A 319 -34.34 9.22 19.52
C PHE A 319 -32.95 9.77 19.14
N TYR A 320 -31.89 9.03 19.41
CA TYR A 320 -30.53 9.40 19.03
C TYR A 320 -30.13 8.73 17.72
N ILE A 321 -29.33 9.40 16.91
CA ILE A 321 -28.85 8.89 15.63
C ILE A 321 -27.48 9.49 15.30
N HIS A 322 -26.64 8.74 14.60
CA HIS A 322 -25.42 9.30 14.01
C HIS A 322 -25.76 10.24 12.85
N LYS A 323 -25.08 11.38 12.70
CA LYS A 323 -25.42 12.40 11.70
C LYS A 323 -25.45 11.90 10.24
N TYR A 324 -24.55 10.98 9.89
CA TYR A 324 -24.53 10.30 8.57
C TYR A 324 -25.46 9.08 8.47
N GLY A 325 -26.15 8.71 9.55
CA GLY A 325 -27.05 7.55 9.57
C GLY A 325 -28.14 7.64 8.49
N PRO A 326 -28.86 8.76 8.35
CA PRO A 326 -29.89 8.90 7.33
C PRO A 326 -29.38 8.77 5.89
N GLU A 327 -28.17 9.25 5.59
CA GLU A 327 -27.55 9.06 4.27
C GLU A 327 -27.29 7.60 3.95
N ILE A 328 -27.04 6.76 4.96
CA ILE A 328 -26.86 5.31 4.82
C ILE A 328 -28.20 4.57 4.73
N GLY A 329 -29.32 5.21 5.11
CA GLY A 329 -30.66 4.60 5.14
C GLY A 329 -31.12 4.19 6.54
N VAL A 330 -30.45 4.67 7.60
CA VAL A 330 -30.90 4.48 8.99
C VAL A 330 -32.20 5.27 9.22
N GLY A 331 -33.24 4.56 9.64
CA GLY A 331 -34.58 5.10 9.85
C GLY A 331 -34.90 5.44 11.30
N CYS A 332 -36.16 5.82 11.53
CA CYS A 332 -36.68 6.02 12.88
C CYS A 332 -37.01 4.66 13.50
N PRO A 333 -36.51 4.35 14.71
CA PRO A 333 -36.72 3.04 15.34
C PRO A 333 -38.19 2.71 15.59
N GLU A 334 -39.03 3.71 15.86
CA GLU A 334 -40.47 3.51 16.05
C GLU A 334 -41.20 3.27 14.73
N CYS A 335 -40.86 4.02 13.67
CA CYS A 335 -41.49 3.80 12.36
C CYS A 335 -41.12 2.42 11.79
N ASP A 336 -39.87 1.99 12.02
CA ASP A 336 -39.35 0.73 11.52
C ASP A 336 -40.02 -0.50 12.16
N GLN A 337 -40.68 -0.36 13.32
CA GLN A 337 -41.49 -1.43 13.92
C GLN A 337 -42.63 -1.88 13.00
N SER A 338 -43.16 -0.98 12.17
CA SER A 338 -44.24 -1.27 11.23
C SER A 338 -43.78 -1.83 9.88
N LEU A 339 -42.46 -1.87 9.62
CA LEU A 339 -41.88 -2.32 8.36
C LEU A 339 -41.38 -3.77 8.44
N THR A 340 -41.43 -4.48 7.31
CA THR A 340 -40.79 -5.78 7.15
C THR A 340 -39.27 -5.63 7.05
N ASP A 341 -38.53 -6.70 7.35
CA ASP A 341 -37.07 -6.68 7.28
C ASP A 341 -36.57 -6.45 5.84
N ASP A 342 -37.29 -7.01 4.85
CA ASP A 342 -37.03 -6.76 3.43
C ASP A 342 -37.19 -5.28 3.08
N ALA A 343 -38.25 -4.61 3.56
CA ALA A 343 -38.46 -3.19 3.28
C ALA A 343 -37.38 -2.30 3.89
N ILE A 344 -36.87 -2.67 5.08
CA ILE A 344 -35.74 -1.99 5.71
C ILE A 344 -34.45 -2.22 4.91
N ALA A 345 -34.20 -3.47 4.47
CA ALA A 345 -33.04 -3.81 3.65
C ALA A 345 -33.05 -3.09 2.30
N GLU A 346 -34.18 -3.03 1.60
CA GLU A 346 -34.35 -2.28 0.36
C GLU A 346 -34.11 -0.77 0.58
N ARG A 347 -34.52 -0.20 1.72
CA ARG A 347 -34.18 1.18 2.07
C ARG A 347 -32.67 1.38 2.24
N TYR A 348 -31.95 0.46 2.86
CA TYR A 348 -30.48 0.57 2.93
C TYR A 348 -29.83 0.49 1.53
N LEU A 349 -30.36 -0.35 0.65
CA LEU A 349 -29.87 -0.52 -0.72
C LEU A 349 -30.14 0.71 -1.60
N SER A 350 -31.29 1.37 -1.45
CA SER A 350 -31.60 2.60 -2.21
C SER A 350 -30.71 3.78 -1.82
N HIS A 351 -30.06 3.72 -0.66
CA HIS A 351 -29.10 4.70 -0.17
C HIS A 351 -27.63 4.35 -0.50
N LEU A 352 -27.38 3.23 -1.20
CA LEU A 352 -26.04 2.80 -1.60
C LEU A 352 -25.77 3.18 -3.06
N GLY A 353 -24.66 3.85 -3.32
CA GLY A 353 -24.24 4.15 -4.69
C GLY A 353 -25.29 4.96 -5.46
N ASP A 354 -25.67 4.47 -6.63
CA ASP A 354 -26.75 5.01 -7.48
C ASP A 354 -28.16 4.62 -7.03
N GLY A 355 -28.30 3.83 -5.96
CA GLY A 355 -29.57 3.41 -5.38
C GLY A 355 -30.33 2.36 -6.20
N ASN A 356 -29.79 1.88 -7.32
CA ASN A 356 -30.49 0.98 -8.24
C ASN A 356 -30.19 -0.49 -7.97
N TYR A 357 -30.47 -0.94 -6.75
CA TYR A 357 -30.24 -2.30 -6.31
C TYR A 357 -31.56 -3.03 -6.06
N GLU A 358 -31.53 -4.35 -6.11
CA GLU A 358 -32.66 -5.22 -5.77
C GLU A 358 -32.17 -6.53 -5.19
N MET A 359 -32.81 -6.97 -4.11
CA MET A 359 -32.58 -8.31 -3.59
C MET A 359 -33.29 -9.35 -4.46
N LEU A 360 -32.56 -10.38 -4.88
CA LEU A 360 -33.12 -11.49 -5.67
C LEU A 360 -33.71 -12.60 -4.80
N GLU A 361 -33.56 -12.49 -3.49
CA GLU A 361 -34.05 -13.44 -2.51
C GLU A 361 -34.45 -12.66 -1.24
N PRO A 362 -35.33 -13.22 -0.39
CA PRO A 362 -35.69 -12.57 0.87
C PRO A 362 -34.44 -12.25 1.70
N PHE A 363 -34.49 -11.14 2.43
CA PHE A 363 -33.38 -10.70 3.26
C PHE A 363 -33.00 -11.77 4.29
N GLN A 364 -31.76 -12.26 4.19
CA GLN A 364 -31.26 -13.32 5.07
C GLN A 364 -30.72 -12.78 6.40
N GLY A 365 -30.71 -11.45 6.58
CA GLY A 365 -30.21 -10.77 7.76
C GLY A 365 -28.83 -10.15 7.62
N PHE A 366 -28.50 -9.26 8.56
CA PHE A 366 -27.17 -8.64 8.62
C PHE A 366 -26.07 -9.68 8.86
N GLY A 367 -24.93 -9.51 8.21
CA GLY A 367 -23.80 -10.43 8.33
C GLY A 367 -23.96 -11.76 7.58
N LYS A 368 -25.10 -11.99 6.91
CA LYS A 368 -25.31 -13.11 5.98
C LYS A 368 -25.03 -12.68 4.55
N GLN A 369 -24.74 -13.68 3.72
CA GLN A 369 -24.60 -13.50 2.27
C GLN A 369 -26.01 -13.34 1.67
N THR A 370 -26.16 -12.41 0.74
CA THR A 370 -27.42 -12.13 0.06
C THR A 370 -27.14 -11.85 -1.41
N LYS A 371 -27.96 -12.44 -2.30
CA LYS A 371 -27.91 -12.19 -3.74
C LYS A 371 -28.58 -10.87 -4.10
N ILE A 372 -27.79 -9.94 -4.61
CA ILE A 372 -28.22 -8.60 -4.97
C ILE A 372 -27.92 -8.35 -6.45
N LEU A 373 -28.94 -7.91 -7.19
CA LEU A 373 -28.84 -7.39 -8.55
C LEU A 373 -28.57 -5.88 -8.49
N HIS A 374 -27.57 -5.42 -9.24
CA HIS A 374 -27.44 -4.00 -9.56
C HIS A 374 -28.12 -3.74 -10.91
N LYS A 375 -29.27 -3.07 -10.90
CA LYS A 375 -30.12 -2.88 -12.08
C LYS A 375 -29.43 -2.07 -13.18
N THR A 376 -28.59 -1.12 -12.81
CA THR A 376 -27.89 -0.24 -13.77
C THR A 376 -26.93 -0.99 -14.68
N CYS A 377 -26.21 -2.00 -14.18
CA CYS A 377 -25.25 -2.78 -14.99
C CYS A 377 -25.65 -4.24 -15.21
N GLY A 378 -26.75 -4.71 -14.61
CA GLY A 378 -27.20 -6.10 -14.68
C GLY A 378 -26.36 -7.09 -13.87
N SER A 379 -25.34 -6.65 -13.13
CA SER A 379 -24.49 -7.57 -12.36
C SER A 379 -25.21 -8.14 -11.15
N VAL A 380 -25.10 -9.46 -10.96
CA VAL A 380 -25.58 -10.16 -9.76
C VAL A 380 -24.41 -10.52 -8.88
N ARG A 381 -24.47 -10.13 -7.61
CA ARG A 381 -23.42 -10.39 -6.61
C ARG A 381 -24.01 -11.13 -5.42
N ASN A 382 -23.29 -12.14 -4.93
CA ASN A 382 -23.54 -12.75 -3.64
C ASN A 382 -22.54 -12.17 -2.64
N ILE A 383 -23.01 -11.31 -1.73
CA ILE A 383 -22.15 -10.53 -0.83
C ILE A 383 -22.72 -10.45 0.58
N ASN A 384 -21.86 -10.28 1.57
CA ASN A 384 -22.27 -10.00 2.94
C ASN A 384 -23.00 -8.66 3.00
N PHE A 385 -24.27 -8.67 3.42
CA PHE A 385 -25.10 -7.46 3.44
C PHE A 385 -24.54 -6.38 4.38
N SER A 386 -23.98 -6.78 5.53
CA SER A 386 -23.35 -5.84 6.48
C SER A 386 -22.13 -5.16 5.86
N ASP A 387 -21.27 -5.91 5.17
CA ASP A 387 -20.07 -5.33 4.53
C ASP A 387 -20.44 -4.42 3.36
N MET A 388 -21.54 -4.70 2.67
CA MET A 388 -22.04 -3.86 1.58
C MET A 388 -22.57 -2.52 2.09
N ILE A 389 -23.45 -2.53 3.09
CA ILE A 389 -24.07 -1.30 3.63
C ILE A 389 -23.07 -0.48 4.45
N TRP A 390 -22.47 -1.08 5.48
CA TRP A 390 -21.58 -0.36 6.40
C TRP A 390 -20.21 -0.08 5.80
N GLY A 391 -19.72 -0.95 4.92
CA GLY A 391 -18.49 -0.69 4.15
C GLY A 391 -18.72 0.18 2.92
N ARG A 392 -19.97 0.63 2.66
CA ARG A 392 -20.37 1.41 1.48
C ARG A 392 -19.85 0.81 0.16
N ARG A 393 -19.85 -0.53 0.05
CA ARG A 393 -19.28 -1.26 -1.09
C ARG A 393 -20.30 -1.36 -2.23
N ALA A 394 -20.45 -0.26 -2.97
CA ALA A 394 -21.24 -0.21 -4.20
C ALA A 394 -20.72 -1.18 -5.28
N CYS A 395 -21.41 -1.25 -6.40
CA CYS A 395 -21.06 -2.07 -7.54
C CYS A 395 -19.74 -1.57 -8.11
N THR A 396 -18.88 -2.48 -8.55
CA THR A 396 -17.60 -2.08 -9.18
C THR A 396 -17.79 -1.28 -10.47
N CYS A 397 -18.99 -1.30 -11.05
CA CYS A 397 -19.34 -0.44 -12.18
C CYS A 397 -19.53 1.03 -11.76
N GLU A 398 -19.79 1.28 -10.49
CA GLU A 398 -19.93 2.61 -9.87
C GLU A 398 -18.64 3.04 -9.15
N ALA A 399 -17.61 2.18 -9.14
CA ALA A 399 -16.29 2.61 -8.72
C ALA A 399 -15.87 3.72 -9.70
N GLY A 400 -15.96 4.96 -9.22
CA GLY A 400 -15.63 6.14 -10.00
C GLY A 400 -14.29 5.94 -10.65
N VAL A 401 -14.26 6.01 -11.98
CA VAL A 401 -12.99 6.15 -12.68
C VAL A 401 -12.57 7.58 -12.46
N ASP A 402 -11.34 7.80 -11.99
CA ASP A 402 -10.77 9.13 -11.81
C ASP A 402 -10.98 9.94 -13.10
N LEU A 403 -11.81 10.98 -13.03
CA LEU A 403 -12.08 11.84 -14.19
C LEU A 403 -10.80 12.50 -14.68
N GLU A 404 -9.84 12.73 -13.79
CA GLU A 404 -8.53 13.25 -14.15
C GLU A 404 -7.67 12.19 -14.86
N GLU A 405 -7.84 10.90 -14.55
CA GLU A 405 -7.26 9.79 -15.32
C GLU A 405 -7.92 9.67 -16.70
N ILE A 406 -9.25 9.77 -16.79
CA ILE A 406 -9.95 9.75 -18.09
C ILE A 406 -9.60 10.98 -18.93
N GLN A 407 -9.53 12.17 -18.32
CA GLN A 407 -9.05 13.38 -18.98
C GLN A 407 -7.61 13.21 -19.46
N ARG A 408 -6.72 12.60 -18.65
CA ARG A 408 -5.34 12.28 -19.06
C ARG A 408 -5.30 11.33 -20.26
N ARG A 409 -6.25 10.41 -20.39
CA ARG A 409 -6.35 9.51 -21.54
C ARG A 409 -6.89 10.21 -22.80
N ILE A 410 -7.82 11.15 -22.64
CA ILE A 410 -8.45 11.91 -23.73
C ILE A 410 -7.50 12.98 -24.28
N ASP A 411 -6.95 13.82 -23.40
CA ASP A 411 -6.00 14.89 -23.68
C ASP A 411 -5.26 15.25 -22.39
N PRO A 412 -4.04 14.72 -22.18
CA PRO A 412 -3.23 15.00 -20.99
C PRO A 412 -2.86 16.48 -20.83
N THR A 413 -2.80 17.22 -21.94
CA THR A 413 -2.40 18.64 -21.93
C THR A 413 -3.58 19.58 -21.63
N LYS A 414 -4.82 19.08 -21.71
CA LYS A 414 -6.07 19.87 -21.58
C LYS A 414 -6.14 21.06 -22.56
N THR A 415 -5.40 21.03 -23.67
CA THR A 415 -5.29 22.16 -24.61
C THR A 415 -6.23 22.04 -25.81
N ARG A 416 -6.69 20.83 -26.14
CA ARG A 416 -7.52 20.55 -27.33
C ARG A 416 -8.91 20.07 -26.95
N PHE A 417 -9.01 19.26 -25.90
CA PHE A 417 -10.25 18.65 -25.47
C PHE A 417 -10.43 18.70 -23.95
N ARG A 418 -11.62 19.09 -23.53
CA ARG A 418 -12.05 19.07 -22.13
C ARG A 418 -13.12 18.00 -21.95
N LEU A 419 -12.85 17.02 -21.10
CA LEU A 419 -13.83 16.07 -20.61
C LEU A 419 -14.83 16.83 -19.75
N LEU A 420 -16.11 16.73 -20.13
CA LEU A 420 -17.21 17.28 -19.35
C LEU A 420 -17.80 16.20 -18.45
N GLU A 421 -18.03 15.00 -18.99
CA GLU A 421 -18.69 13.89 -18.28
C GLU A 421 -18.13 12.54 -18.74
N TYR A 422 -18.06 11.56 -17.83
CA TYR A 422 -17.75 10.15 -18.11
C TYR A 422 -18.80 9.25 -17.45
N ASN A 423 -19.41 8.37 -18.25
CA ASN A 423 -20.37 7.37 -17.80
C ASN A 423 -19.84 5.99 -18.19
N GLY A 424 -19.46 5.14 -17.24
CA GLY A 424 -18.90 3.83 -17.57
C GLY A 424 -19.21 2.74 -16.56
N ALA A 425 -20.13 1.85 -16.91
CA ALA A 425 -20.24 0.54 -16.29
C ALA A 425 -19.36 -0.50 -17.03
N LYS A 426 -18.90 -1.54 -16.32
CA LYS A 426 -18.31 -2.73 -16.96
C LYS A 426 -19.41 -3.48 -17.73
N GLY A 427 -19.30 -3.51 -19.06
CA GLY A 427 -20.16 -4.37 -19.90
C GLY A 427 -20.48 -3.75 -21.26
N GLU A 428 -21.08 -2.55 -21.29
CA GLU A 428 -21.79 -2.10 -22.50
C GLU A 428 -21.62 -0.62 -22.86
N GLY A 429 -20.38 -0.11 -22.75
CA GLY A 429 -19.98 1.12 -23.45
C GLY A 429 -19.65 2.28 -22.54
N GLN A 430 -18.35 2.44 -22.25
CA GLN A 430 -17.79 3.64 -21.66
C GLN A 430 -18.10 4.84 -22.57
N LEU A 431 -18.94 5.77 -22.13
CA LEU A 431 -19.31 6.98 -22.87
C LEU A 431 -18.65 8.21 -22.23
N ILE A 432 -18.24 9.15 -23.06
CA ILE A 432 -17.69 10.44 -22.67
C ILE A 432 -18.42 11.57 -23.38
N ARG A 433 -18.58 12.69 -22.70
CA ARG A 433 -18.96 13.97 -23.29
C ARG A 433 -17.76 14.89 -23.28
N VAL A 434 -17.38 15.39 -24.45
CA VAL A 434 -16.13 16.13 -24.67
C VAL A 434 -16.43 17.46 -25.35
N GLN A 435 -15.81 18.53 -24.85
CA GLN A 435 -15.77 19.83 -25.50
C GLN A 435 -14.47 19.98 -26.29
N CYS A 436 -14.57 20.41 -27.55
CA CYS A 436 -13.41 20.82 -28.31
C CYS A 436 -13.08 22.29 -28.02
N LEU A 437 -11.85 22.57 -27.58
CA LEU A 437 -11.44 23.92 -27.19
C LEU A 437 -11.15 24.83 -28.38
N SER A 438 -10.95 24.29 -29.59
CA SER A 438 -10.74 25.10 -30.79
C SER A 438 -12.03 25.63 -31.42
N CYS A 439 -13.09 24.82 -31.49
CA CYS A 439 -14.39 25.26 -32.03
C CYS A 439 -15.46 25.54 -30.97
N GLY A 440 -15.19 25.22 -29.71
CA GLY A 440 -16.15 25.34 -28.59
C GLY A 440 -17.25 24.28 -28.56
N GLY A 441 -17.40 23.46 -29.61
CA GLY A 441 -18.48 22.50 -29.73
C GLY A 441 -18.35 21.27 -28.82
N GLU A 442 -19.50 20.75 -28.37
CA GLU A 442 -19.61 19.59 -27.48
C GLU A 442 -20.19 18.38 -28.21
N PHE A 443 -19.68 17.18 -27.92
CA PHE A 443 -20.21 15.94 -28.48
C PHE A 443 -20.05 14.76 -27.52
N MET A 444 -20.97 13.79 -27.65
CA MET A 444 -20.90 12.51 -26.92
C MET A 444 -20.34 11.40 -27.81
N ILE A 445 -19.51 10.53 -27.25
CA ILE A 445 -18.88 9.42 -27.96
C ILE A 445 -18.42 8.32 -26.98
N HIS A 446 -18.27 7.09 -27.45
CA HIS A 446 -17.58 6.05 -26.67
C HIS A 446 -16.11 6.40 -26.42
N LEU A 447 -15.63 6.22 -25.19
CA LEU A 447 -14.23 6.47 -24.81
C LEU A 447 -13.27 5.72 -25.73
N LYS A 448 -13.52 4.43 -25.98
CA LYS A 448 -12.70 3.65 -26.91
C LYS A 448 -12.70 4.26 -28.32
N GLY A 449 -13.87 4.60 -28.86
CA GLY A 449 -13.99 5.21 -30.19
C GLY A 449 -13.37 6.61 -30.30
N PHE A 450 -13.28 7.35 -29.19
CA PHE A 450 -12.54 8.60 -29.12
C PHE A 450 -11.03 8.36 -29.07
N LEU A 451 -10.55 7.42 -28.24
CA LEU A 451 -9.11 7.11 -28.14
C LEU A 451 -8.55 6.54 -29.45
N ASP A 452 -9.34 5.73 -30.16
CA ASP A 452 -8.97 5.21 -31.48
C ASP A 452 -8.88 6.34 -32.52
N HIS A 453 -9.70 7.39 -32.38
CA HIS A 453 -9.80 8.52 -33.32
C HIS A 453 -10.04 9.86 -32.59
N PRO A 454 -9.00 10.48 -32.00
CA PRO A 454 -9.12 11.62 -31.08
C PRO A 454 -9.28 12.96 -31.81
N PHE A 455 -10.37 13.07 -32.58
CA PHE A 455 -10.69 14.25 -33.38
C PHE A 455 -12.05 14.81 -32.99
N CYS A 456 -12.18 16.13 -33.13
CA CYS A 456 -13.46 16.80 -32.91
C CYS A 456 -14.46 16.34 -33.96
N ARG A 457 -15.61 15.79 -33.54
CA ARG A 457 -16.65 15.32 -34.46
C ARG A 457 -17.39 16.46 -35.16
N ILE A 458 -17.24 17.68 -34.65
CA ILE A 458 -17.83 18.89 -35.22
C ILE A 458 -16.85 19.52 -36.22
N CYS A 459 -15.57 19.71 -35.86
CA CYS A 459 -14.59 20.25 -36.81
C CYS A 459 -14.31 19.29 -37.98
N ASN A 460 -14.50 17.99 -37.76
CA ASN A 460 -14.17 16.94 -38.73
C ASN A 460 -15.40 16.27 -39.35
N SER A 461 -16.57 16.93 -39.29
CA SER A 461 -17.83 16.42 -39.85
C SER A 461 -17.80 16.28 -41.38
N ASP A 462 -16.95 17.04 -42.06
CA ASP A 462 -16.89 17.15 -43.52
C ASP A 462 -15.53 16.78 -44.15
N ASN A 463 -14.60 16.18 -43.38
CA ASN A 463 -13.25 15.86 -43.88
C ASN A 463 -12.48 17.09 -44.45
N ARG A 464 -12.89 18.30 -44.05
CA ARG A 464 -12.40 19.60 -44.58
C ARG A 464 -11.20 20.18 -43.85
N TYR A 465 -10.56 19.42 -42.97
CA TYR A 465 -9.27 19.78 -42.39
C TYR A 465 -8.16 19.07 -43.16
N ARG A 466 -7.50 19.79 -44.10
CA ARG A 466 -6.31 19.30 -44.82
C ARG A 466 -5.08 19.38 -43.91
N ASP A 467 -5.02 18.54 -42.90
CA ASP A 467 -3.76 18.27 -42.22
C ASP A 467 -2.86 17.45 -43.16
N THR A 468 -1.64 17.94 -43.41
CA THR A 468 -0.62 17.18 -44.13
C THR A 468 -0.35 15.87 -43.38
N PHE A 469 0.15 14.85 -44.08
CA PHE A 469 0.47 13.57 -43.44
C PHE A 469 1.51 13.75 -42.31
N GLU A 470 2.40 14.73 -42.42
CA GLU A 470 3.35 15.14 -41.39
C GLU A 470 2.65 15.65 -40.12
N GLU A 471 1.64 16.52 -40.28
CA GLU A 471 0.84 17.03 -39.16
C GLU A 471 0.07 15.89 -38.48
N LYS A 472 -0.46 14.93 -39.26
CA LYS A 472 -1.10 13.72 -38.73
C LYS A 472 -0.12 12.83 -37.97
N ILE A 473 1.13 12.70 -38.43
CA ILE A 473 2.18 11.98 -37.68
C ILE A 473 2.48 12.68 -36.37
N ARG A 474 2.70 13.99 -36.40
CA ARG A 474 2.96 14.80 -35.22
C ARG A 474 1.85 14.66 -34.19
N ILE A 475 0.59 14.72 -34.62
CA ILE A 475 -0.58 14.62 -33.75
C ILE A 475 -0.77 13.20 -33.22
N LEU A 476 -0.82 12.19 -34.08
CA LEU A 476 -1.13 10.81 -33.71
C LEU A 476 0.03 10.09 -33.03
N GLY A 477 1.25 10.56 -33.26
CA GLY A 477 2.48 10.15 -32.60
C GLY A 477 2.79 10.95 -31.34
N ASN A 478 1.93 11.90 -30.93
CA ASN A 478 2.12 12.76 -29.75
C ASN A 478 3.45 13.53 -29.76
N GLY A 479 3.91 13.96 -30.94
CA GLY A 479 5.19 14.65 -31.15
C GLY A 479 6.41 13.74 -31.02
N GLU A 480 6.25 12.44 -30.77
CA GLU A 480 7.37 11.51 -30.54
C GLU A 480 7.94 10.90 -31.84
N TYR A 481 7.45 11.32 -33.01
CA TYR A 481 7.81 10.71 -34.28
C TYR A 481 8.23 11.76 -35.31
N ASP A 482 9.38 11.51 -35.96
CA ASP A 482 9.81 12.27 -37.13
C ASP A 482 9.51 11.49 -38.41
N LEU A 483 9.01 12.19 -39.42
CA LEU A 483 8.93 11.66 -40.78
C LEU A 483 10.30 11.84 -41.45
N ILE A 484 11.02 10.74 -41.63
CA ILE A 484 12.38 10.74 -42.20
C ILE A 484 12.34 10.77 -43.73
N VAL A 485 11.37 10.07 -44.32
CA VAL A 485 11.15 10.06 -45.77
C VAL A 485 9.81 10.72 -46.06
N PRO A 486 9.77 11.79 -46.88
CA PRO A 486 8.56 12.56 -47.12
C PRO A 486 7.45 11.71 -47.75
N TYR A 487 6.21 12.06 -47.42
CA TYR A 487 5.03 11.37 -47.90
C TYR A 487 4.77 11.67 -49.38
N VAL A 488 4.56 10.60 -50.16
CA VAL A 488 4.23 10.71 -51.59
C VAL A 488 2.75 10.39 -51.83
N ASN A 489 2.28 9.24 -51.35
CA ASN A 489 0.87 8.81 -51.39
C ASN A 489 0.63 7.65 -50.41
N GLU A 490 -0.62 7.22 -50.24
CA GLU A 490 -1.00 6.16 -49.29
C GLU A 490 -0.45 4.76 -49.62
N LYS A 491 -0.07 4.52 -50.88
CA LYS A 491 0.44 3.23 -51.38
C LYS A 491 1.97 3.16 -51.35
N THR A 492 2.65 4.25 -50.98
CA THR A 492 4.11 4.28 -50.84
C THR A 492 4.45 4.26 -49.36
N LYS A 493 5.37 3.36 -48.95
CA LYS A 493 5.81 3.30 -47.56
C LYS A 493 6.52 4.60 -47.18
N VAL A 494 6.26 5.03 -45.95
CA VAL A 494 6.99 6.12 -45.30
C VAL A 494 7.93 5.52 -44.26
N LYS A 495 9.01 6.25 -43.96
CA LYS A 495 9.95 5.91 -42.90
C LYS A 495 9.79 6.90 -41.77
N ILE A 496 9.45 6.41 -40.59
CA ILE A 496 9.24 7.24 -39.39
C ILE A 496 10.21 6.82 -38.29
N ARG A 497 10.71 7.79 -37.52
CA ARG A 497 11.62 7.55 -36.38
C ARG A 497 10.91 7.86 -35.07
N HIS A 498 10.91 6.94 -34.11
CA HIS A 498 10.40 7.20 -32.76
C HIS A 498 11.50 7.78 -31.87
N HIS A 499 11.29 8.96 -31.28
CA HIS A 499 12.30 9.65 -30.46
C HIS A 499 12.75 8.84 -29.25
N ARG A 500 11.82 8.18 -28.55
CA ARG A 500 12.10 7.49 -27.29
C ARG A 500 12.98 6.25 -27.43
N CYS A 501 12.84 5.51 -28.53
CA CYS A 501 13.62 4.29 -28.76
C CYS A 501 14.58 4.38 -29.95
N GLY A 502 14.61 5.53 -30.64
CA GLY A 502 15.47 5.77 -31.81
C GLY A 502 15.17 4.91 -33.04
N THR A 503 14.12 4.08 -33.01
CA THR A 503 13.89 3.07 -34.05
C THR A 503 13.24 3.70 -35.28
N ASP A 504 13.82 3.43 -36.45
CA ASP A 504 13.22 3.72 -37.74
C ASP A 504 12.28 2.58 -38.17
N THR A 505 11.02 2.91 -38.43
CA THR A 505 10.02 1.95 -38.89
C THR A 505 9.53 2.33 -40.28
N GLU A 506 9.58 1.39 -41.22
CA GLU A 506 8.91 1.51 -42.51
C GLU A 506 7.51 0.93 -42.46
N LEU A 507 6.52 1.74 -42.83
CA LEU A 507 5.12 1.32 -42.86
C LEU A 507 4.34 2.08 -43.94
N TYR A 508 3.16 1.56 -44.30
CA TYR A 508 2.24 2.31 -45.17
C TYR A 508 1.54 3.41 -44.36
N PRO A 509 1.37 4.62 -44.92
CA PRO A 509 0.66 5.73 -44.28
C PRO A 509 -0.68 5.34 -43.62
N PRO A 510 -1.58 4.58 -44.26
CA PRO A 510 -2.84 4.16 -43.63
C PRO A 510 -2.63 3.32 -42.37
N ASN A 511 -1.56 2.53 -42.28
CA ASN A 511 -1.31 1.70 -41.11
C ASN A 511 -0.95 2.55 -39.88
N PHE A 512 -0.16 3.62 -40.07
CA PHE A 512 0.12 4.56 -39.00
C PHE A 512 -1.14 5.28 -38.53
N LEU A 513 -1.98 5.72 -39.48
CA LEU A 513 -3.26 6.35 -39.19
C LEU A 513 -4.22 5.39 -38.46
N ALA A 514 -4.16 4.09 -38.75
CA ALA A 514 -4.93 3.04 -38.09
C ALA A 514 -4.38 2.62 -36.71
N GLY A 515 -3.41 3.36 -36.15
CA GLY A 515 -2.89 3.12 -34.81
C GLY A 515 -1.64 2.24 -34.74
N GLN A 516 -1.04 1.84 -35.86
CA GLN A 516 0.28 1.20 -35.83
C GLN A 516 1.29 2.21 -35.27
N ARG A 517 1.95 1.86 -34.18
CA ARG A 517 3.02 2.63 -33.54
C ARG A 517 4.30 1.81 -33.54
N CYS A 518 5.36 2.39 -32.97
CA CYS A 518 6.62 1.71 -32.81
C CYS A 518 6.39 0.33 -32.18
N ILE A 519 6.74 -0.71 -32.95
CA ILE A 519 6.54 -2.12 -32.58
C ILE A 519 7.26 -2.51 -31.29
N LEU A 520 8.27 -1.73 -30.90
CA LEU A 520 9.03 -1.86 -29.66
C LEU A 520 8.39 -1.20 -28.45
N CYS A 521 7.68 -0.10 -28.67
CA CYS A 521 7.10 0.71 -27.60
C CYS A 521 5.59 0.49 -27.44
N THR A 522 4.93 -0.05 -28.46
CA THR A 522 3.50 -0.31 -28.47
C THR A 522 3.24 -1.66 -29.11
N PRO A 523 3.13 -2.75 -28.34
CA PRO A 523 2.75 -4.05 -28.88
C PRO A 523 1.30 -3.97 -29.37
N ALA A 524 1.08 -4.13 -30.67
CA ALA A 524 -0.26 -4.16 -31.24
C ALA A 524 -1.07 -5.34 -30.69
N ILE A 525 -2.34 -5.09 -30.38
CA ILE A 525 -3.31 -6.08 -29.89
C ILE A 525 -3.59 -7.11 -30.99
N ARG A 526 -2.81 -8.19 -31.07
CA ARG A 526 -3.20 -9.45 -31.74
C ARG A 526 -2.74 -10.68 -30.93
N SER A 527 -3.71 -11.57 -30.70
CA SER A 527 -3.66 -12.93 -30.12
C SER A 527 -2.71 -13.21 -28.93
N ARG A 528 -3.34 -13.11 -27.76
CA ARG A 528 -3.14 -13.62 -26.39
C ARG A 528 -2.23 -14.81 -26.00
N SER A 529 -1.18 -15.22 -26.73
CA SER A 529 -0.25 -16.21 -26.13
C SER A 529 1.24 -16.02 -26.41
N GLU A 530 1.63 -15.50 -27.58
CA GLU A 530 3.06 -15.45 -27.94
C GLU A 530 3.73 -14.10 -27.62
N TYR A 531 3.01 -12.98 -27.76
CA TYR A 531 3.57 -11.63 -27.56
C TYR A 531 3.61 -11.16 -26.11
N SER A 532 2.68 -11.62 -25.26
CA SER A 532 2.74 -11.39 -23.80
C SER A 532 4.03 -11.96 -23.20
N VAL A 533 4.43 -13.15 -23.68
CA VAL A 533 5.66 -13.82 -23.26
C VAL A 533 6.89 -13.07 -23.77
N ARG A 534 6.91 -12.62 -25.04
CA ARG A 534 7.99 -11.77 -25.57
C ARG A 534 8.14 -10.45 -24.80
N SER A 535 7.04 -9.79 -24.44
CA SER A 535 7.05 -8.55 -23.66
C SER A 535 7.58 -8.76 -22.24
N ASN A 536 7.16 -9.82 -21.55
CA ASN A 536 7.67 -10.12 -20.20
C ASN A 536 9.16 -10.46 -20.22
N VAL A 537 9.61 -11.25 -21.20
CA VAL A 537 11.03 -11.55 -21.37
C VAL A 537 11.83 -10.30 -21.69
N TYR A 538 11.33 -9.41 -22.55
CA TYR A 538 12.00 -8.16 -22.88
C TYR A 538 12.09 -7.20 -21.68
N VAL A 539 11.07 -7.16 -20.83
CA VAL A 539 11.12 -6.40 -19.56
C VAL A 539 12.16 -6.99 -18.60
N ALA A 540 12.24 -8.32 -18.49
CA ALA A 540 13.27 -8.98 -17.68
C ALA A 540 14.69 -8.72 -18.23
N VAL A 541 14.85 -8.72 -19.56
CA VAL A 541 16.10 -8.31 -20.24
C VAL A 541 16.49 -6.88 -19.88
N LYS A 542 15.54 -5.92 -19.94
CA LYS A 542 15.81 -4.53 -19.55
C LYS A 542 16.28 -4.42 -18.10
N ARG A 543 15.56 -5.06 -17.18
CA ARG A 543 15.92 -5.06 -15.76
C ARG A 543 17.31 -5.68 -15.52
N ALA A 544 17.62 -6.79 -16.19
CA ALA A 544 18.93 -7.43 -16.10
C ALA A 544 20.05 -6.54 -16.66
N CYS A 545 19.78 -5.78 -17.74
CA CYS A 545 20.72 -4.80 -18.27
C CYS A 545 20.93 -3.65 -17.28
N GLU A 546 19.88 -3.13 -16.64
CA GLU A 546 19.98 -2.04 -15.65
C GLU A 546 20.88 -2.41 -14.47
N ILE A 547 20.77 -3.65 -13.97
CA ILE A 547 21.59 -4.16 -12.86
C ILE A 547 23.08 -4.23 -13.23
N ASN A 548 23.38 -4.60 -14.47
CA ASN A 548 24.72 -4.91 -14.95
C ASN A 548 25.31 -3.81 -15.87
N GLY A 549 24.81 -2.58 -15.72
CA GLY A 549 25.33 -1.40 -16.42
C GLY A 549 25.15 -1.41 -17.94
N GLY A 550 24.23 -2.22 -18.49
CA GLY A 550 23.83 -2.24 -19.90
C GLY A 550 24.06 -3.58 -20.63
N ILE A 551 24.75 -4.53 -20.01
CA ILE A 551 24.90 -5.92 -20.49
C ILE A 551 24.05 -6.83 -19.61
N CYS A 552 23.39 -7.85 -20.14
CA CYS A 552 22.65 -8.82 -19.34
C CYS A 552 23.10 -10.26 -19.61
N PHE A 553 23.04 -11.10 -18.57
CA PHE A 553 23.38 -12.51 -18.65
C PHE A 553 22.11 -13.37 -18.59
N ILE A 554 22.16 -14.56 -19.22
CA ILE A 554 20.97 -15.43 -19.29
C ILE A 554 20.49 -15.86 -17.89
N GLU A 555 21.40 -15.95 -16.91
CA GLU A 555 21.06 -16.35 -15.55
C GLU A 555 20.21 -15.27 -14.85
N ASP A 556 20.57 -14.00 -14.99
CA ASP A 556 19.87 -12.88 -14.37
C ASP A 556 18.48 -12.64 -15.01
N ILE A 557 18.37 -12.90 -16.33
CA ILE A 557 17.09 -12.85 -17.04
C ILE A 557 16.14 -13.93 -16.52
N ARG A 558 16.66 -15.13 -16.19
CA ARG A 558 15.87 -16.26 -15.68
C ARG A 558 15.33 -16.01 -14.29
N GLU A 559 16.12 -15.40 -13.41
CA GLU A 559 15.73 -15.15 -12.01
C GLU A 559 14.46 -14.28 -11.91
N GLY A 560 14.22 -13.41 -12.90
CA GLY A 560 13.03 -12.57 -12.97
C GLY A 560 11.79 -13.21 -13.60
N LEU A 561 11.83 -14.49 -14.01
CA LEU A 561 10.79 -15.12 -14.82
C LEU A 561 10.42 -16.53 -14.34
N ASP A 562 9.13 -16.78 -14.07
CA ASP A 562 8.59 -18.12 -13.84
C ASP A 562 8.26 -18.81 -15.18
N MET A 563 9.28 -19.31 -15.88
CA MET A 563 9.16 -19.92 -17.22
C MET A 563 10.14 -21.08 -17.47
N LYS A 564 9.70 -22.10 -18.23
CA LYS A 564 10.55 -23.22 -18.70
C LYS A 564 11.66 -22.77 -19.66
N SER A 565 12.85 -23.35 -19.54
CA SER A 565 14.09 -22.98 -20.27
C SER A 565 13.97 -22.98 -21.80
N ASP A 566 13.24 -23.92 -22.38
CA ASP A 566 13.13 -24.07 -23.84
C ASP A 566 12.28 -22.95 -24.46
N ASN A 567 11.28 -22.46 -23.71
CA ASN A 567 10.47 -21.31 -24.11
C ASN A 567 11.29 -20.00 -24.07
N LEU A 568 12.17 -19.83 -23.08
CA LEU A 568 13.04 -18.65 -22.98
C LEU A 568 13.99 -18.55 -24.19
N ASN A 569 14.67 -19.65 -24.54
CA ASN A 569 15.62 -19.67 -25.65
C ASN A 569 14.95 -19.31 -26.99
N SER A 570 13.75 -19.85 -27.24
CA SER A 570 12.96 -19.54 -28.43
C SER A 570 12.60 -18.04 -28.50
N VAL A 571 12.17 -17.47 -27.37
CA VAL A 571 11.83 -16.04 -27.28
C VAL A 571 13.06 -15.15 -27.46
N MET A 572 14.19 -15.48 -26.82
CA MET A 572 15.45 -14.75 -26.94
C MET A 572 15.97 -14.75 -28.38
N ASN A 573 15.93 -15.91 -29.06
CA ASN A 573 16.26 -16.01 -30.49
C ASN A 573 15.33 -15.13 -31.35
N GLY A 574 14.04 -15.07 -30.99
CA GLY A 574 13.09 -14.16 -31.61
C GLY A 574 13.48 -12.69 -31.43
N LEU A 575 13.89 -12.27 -30.23
CA LEU A 575 14.33 -10.89 -29.97
C LEU A 575 15.61 -10.55 -30.76
N ILE A 576 16.56 -11.50 -30.86
CA ILE A 576 17.79 -11.32 -31.64
C ILE A 576 17.49 -11.21 -33.13
N LYS A 577 16.70 -12.13 -33.68
CA LYS A 577 16.33 -12.13 -35.10
C LYS A 577 15.63 -10.84 -35.53
N ASN A 578 14.85 -10.24 -34.62
CA ASN A 578 14.13 -8.99 -34.87
C ASN A 578 14.92 -7.73 -34.47
N GLY A 579 16.19 -7.86 -34.08
CA GLY A 579 17.09 -6.74 -33.81
C GLY A 579 16.88 -6.04 -32.46
N TYR A 580 16.08 -6.60 -31.55
CA TYR A 580 15.77 -6.01 -30.25
C TYR A 580 16.76 -6.36 -29.14
N LEU A 581 17.56 -7.40 -29.37
CA LEU A 581 18.55 -7.90 -28.44
C LEU A 581 19.77 -8.32 -29.23
N ARG A 582 20.96 -7.90 -28.80
CA ARG A 582 22.21 -8.31 -29.42
C ARG A 582 22.80 -9.45 -28.62
N LYS A 583 23.22 -10.52 -29.32
CA LYS A 583 24.02 -11.58 -28.70
C LYS A 583 25.47 -11.19 -28.79
N LEU A 584 26.08 -10.92 -27.63
CA LEU A 584 27.46 -10.46 -27.52
C LEU A 584 28.45 -11.63 -27.48
N SER A 585 28.11 -12.66 -26.70
CA SER A 585 28.86 -13.91 -26.59
C SER A 585 27.97 -15.02 -26.00
N TRP A 586 28.54 -16.18 -25.67
CA TRP A 586 27.78 -17.27 -25.04
C TRP A 586 27.08 -16.78 -23.76
N ASN A 587 25.76 -16.92 -23.69
CA ASN A 587 24.89 -16.49 -22.58
C ASN A 587 24.97 -15.00 -22.20
N THR A 588 25.43 -14.13 -23.10
CA THR A 588 25.61 -12.69 -22.82
C THR A 588 24.96 -11.85 -23.91
N TYR A 589 24.17 -10.86 -23.50
CA TYR A 589 23.34 -10.05 -24.39
C TYR A 589 23.37 -8.57 -24.01
N SER A 590 22.95 -7.69 -24.90
CA SER A 590 22.78 -6.26 -24.63
C SER A 590 21.69 -5.64 -25.50
N LEU A 591 21.19 -4.49 -25.06
CA LEU A 591 20.29 -3.64 -25.84
C LEU A 591 21.05 -2.62 -26.70
N GLU A 592 22.27 -2.30 -26.29
CA GLU A 592 23.16 -1.32 -26.92
C GLU A 592 24.41 -2.00 -27.49
N GLU A 593 25.18 -1.27 -28.30
CA GLU A 593 26.47 -1.72 -28.81
C GLU A 593 27.57 -1.44 -27.78
N TYR A 594 28.47 -2.41 -27.62
CA TYR A 594 29.61 -2.36 -26.73
C TYR A 594 30.83 -2.87 -27.46
N THR A 595 32.00 -2.32 -27.13
CA THR A 595 33.28 -2.81 -27.64
C THR A 595 33.59 -4.20 -27.06
N ALA A 596 34.44 -4.97 -27.76
CA ALA A 596 34.89 -6.27 -27.28
C ALA A 596 35.48 -6.21 -25.86
N ASP A 597 36.22 -5.14 -25.59
CA ASP A 597 36.83 -4.81 -24.29
C ASP A 597 35.82 -4.62 -23.17
N GLU A 598 34.82 -3.76 -23.39
CA GLU A 598 33.79 -3.49 -22.39
C GLU A 598 33.00 -4.75 -22.05
N ILE A 599 32.74 -5.59 -23.06
CA ILE A 599 32.05 -6.87 -22.87
C ILE A 599 32.92 -7.82 -22.04
N ALA A 600 34.20 -7.95 -22.37
CA ALA A 600 35.13 -8.81 -21.64
C ALA A 600 35.28 -8.36 -20.17
N TYR A 601 35.44 -7.05 -19.94
CA TYR A 601 35.55 -6.45 -18.62
C TYR A 601 34.32 -6.73 -17.77
N ARG A 602 33.11 -6.46 -18.28
CA ARG A 602 31.86 -6.68 -17.54
C ARG A 602 31.50 -8.16 -17.38
N LYS A 603 31.98 -9.02 -18.27
CA LYS A 603 31.71 -10.46 -18.20
C LYS A 603 32.62 -11.18 -17.20
N TYR A 604 33.90 -10.81 -17.15
CA TYR A 604 34.91 -11.57 -16.44
C TYR A 604 35.57 -10.83 -15.28
N ILE A 605 35.47 -9.49 -15.22
CA ILE A 605 36.13 -8.67 -14.20
C ILE A 605 35.12 -7.99 -13.26
N LYS A 606 34.01 -7.43 -13.75
CA LYS A 606 32.99 -6.76 -12.93
C LYS A 606 31.56 -7.28 -13.20
N ARG A 607 30.97 -8.03 -12.27
CA ARG A 607 29.60 -8.61 -12.39
C ARG A 607 28.73 -8.25 -11.19
N ASN A 608 27.49 -7.81 -11.39
CA ASN A 608 26.55 -7.41 -10.32
C ASN A 608 27.14 -6.42 -9.28
N GLY A 609 28.04 -5.53 -9.71
CA GLY A 609 28.74 -4.58 -8.81
C GLY A 609 29.94 -5.16 -8.06
N ASN A 610 30.20 -6.46 -8.15
CA ASN A 610 31.34 -7.13 -7.53
C ASN A 610 32.54 -7.23 -8.49
N VAL A 611 33.75 -7.29 -7.92
CA VAL A 611 34.99 -7.62 -8.63
C VAL A 611 35.20 -9.13 -8.62
N GLU A 612 35.26 -9.72 -9.82
CA GLU A 612 35.33 -11.16 -10.06
C GLU A 612 36.59 -11.60 -10.82
N GLY A 613 37.42 -10.65 -11.28
CA GLY A 613 38.59 -10.96 -12.08
C GLY A 613 39.60 -9.83 -12.22
N VAL A 614 40.69 -10.13 -12.90
CA VAL A 614 41.79 -9.21 -13.23
C VAL A 614 42.36 -9.51 -14.62
N TYR A 615 42.95 -8.49 -15.24
CA TYR A 615 43.85 -8.71 -16.37
C TYR A 615 45.16 -9.36 -15.90
N ALA A 616 45.76 -10.17 -16.77
CA ALA A 616 46.94 -10.97 -16.47
C ALA A 616 48.06 -10.74 -17.49
N TYR A 617 49.30 -11.05 -17.08
CA TYR A 617 50.50 -10.92 -17.92
C TYR A 617 50.64 -9.53 -18.58
N GLU A 618 51.03 -9.49 -19.86
CA GLU A 618 51.10 -8.29 -20.69
C GLU A 618 49.83 -7.43 -20.65
N SER A 619 48.64 -8.04 -20.55
CA SER A 619 47.38 -7.29 -20.45
C SER A 619 47.30 -6.52 -19.13
N ALA A 620 47.83 -7.08 -18.04
CA ALA A 620 47.91 -6.34 -16.78
C ALA A 620 48.83 -5.10 -16.92
N ALA A 621 49.94 -5.22 -17.65
CA ALA A 621 50.85 -4.11 -17.90
C ALA A 621 50.20 -2.99 -18.73
N TYR A 622 49.44 -3.34 -19.76
CA TYR A 622 48.68 -2.37 -20.57
C TYR A 622 47.64 -1.63 -19.73
N HIS A 623 46.79 -2.35 -19.00
CA HIS A 623 45.75 -1.74 -18.17
C HIS A 623 46.30 -1.02 -16.92
N ALA A 624 47.56 -1.28 -16.56
CA ALA A 624 48.30 -0.54 -15.54
C ALA A 624 49.01 0.72 -16.08
N GLY A 625 49.00 0.95 -17.40
CA GLY A 625 49.65 2.09 -18.04
C GLY A 625 51.17 1.95 -18.24
N ILE A 626 51.73 0.75 -18.07
CA ILE A 626 53.18 0.48 -18.21
C ILE A 626 53.60 0.33 -19.67
N ILE A 627 52.66 -0.11 -20.52
CA ILE A 627 52.80 -0.16 -21.97
C ILE A 627 51.62 0.53 -22.63
N GLU A 628 51.87 1.19 -23.76
CA GLU A 628 50.86 1.95 -24.51
C GLU A 628 50.18 1.12 -25.60
N GLU A 629 50.88 0.10 -26.10
CA GLU A 629 50.35 -0.77 -27.16
C GLU A 629 49.39 -1.81 -26.58
N GLN A 630 48.16 -1.85 -27.11
CA GLN A 630 47.16 -2.82 -26.69
C GLN A 630 47.52 -4.23 -27.22
N PRO A 631 47.50 -5.26 -26.37
CA PRO A 631 47.80 -6.63 -26.79
C PRO A 631 46.81 -7.15 -27.85
N GLU A 632 47.31 -7.89 -28.83
CA GLU A 632 46.46 -8.56 -29.84
C GLU A 632 45.51 -9.57 -29.17
N MET A 633 45.99 -10.24 -28.11
CA MET A 633 45.20 -11.15 -27.27
C MET A 633 45.31 -10.73 -25.80
N GLU A 634 44.17 -10.52 -25.15
CA GLU A 634 44.15 -10.18 -23.73
C GLU A 634 43.92 -11.39 -22.82
N TYR A 635 44.62 -11.42 -21.70
CA TYR A 635 44.56 -12.49 -20.70
C TYR A 635 43.81 -12.03 -19.45
N ILE A 636 42.85 -12.84 -18.99
CA ILE A 636 42.00 -12.54 -17.84
C ILE A 636 41.98 -13.73 -16.89
N PHE A 637 42.25 -13.48 -15.61
CA PHE A 637 41.99 -14.43 -14.53
C PHE A 637 40.69 -14.08 -13.83
N THR A 638 39.80 -15.04 -13.67
CA THR A 638 38.44 -14.78 -13.19
C THR A 638 37.89 -15.94 -12.35
N ASN A 639 37.04 -15.61 -11.38
CA ASN A 639 36.27 -16.57 -10.59
C ASN A 639 35.19 -17.27 -11.42
N MET A 640 34.84 -16.69 -12.57
CA MET A 640 33.68 -17.08 -13.37
C MET A 640 33.91 -18.31 -14.24
N VAL A 641 35.14 -18.83 -14.28
CA VAL A 641 35.48 -20.05 -15.03
C VAL A 641 36.04 -21.11 -14.09
N GLN A 642 35.67 -22.36 -14.33
CA GLN A 642 36.08 -23.48 -13.49
C GLN A 642 37.40 -24.12 -13.95
N SER A 643 37.78 -23.92 -15.21
CA SER A 643 38.96 -24.54 -15.78
C SER A 643 40.24 -23.86 -15.31
N GLU A 644 41.19 -24.67 -14.84
CA GLU A 644 42.55 -24.23 -14.56
C GLU A 644 43.40 -24.09 -15.82
N ASP A 645 42.95 -24.63 -16.95
CA ASP A 645 43.55 -24.41 -18.26
C ASP A 645 42.99 -23.14 -18.92
N SER A 646 43.85 -22.39 -19.61
CA SER A 646 43.41 -21.17 -20.31
C SER A 646 42.47 -21.51 -21.47
N VAL A 647 41.27 -20.96 -21.46
CA VAL A 647 40.27 -21.13 -22.51
C VAL A 647 40.28 -19.92 -23.43
N ARG A 648 40.34 -20.15 -24.74
CA ARG A 648 40.22 -19.10 -25.75
C ARG A 648 38.74 -18.73 -25.94
N VAL A 649 38.41 -17.45 -25.79
CA VAL A 649 37.06 -16.90 -25.97
C VAL A 649 37.13 -15.80 -27.01
N LYS A 650 36.30 -15.92 -28.06
CA LYS A 650 36.14 -14.87 -29.05
C LYS A 650 34.95 -13.99 -28.68
N ILE A 651 35.16 -12.69 -28.58
CA ILE A 651 34.12 -11.69 -28.32
C ILE A 651 34.21 -10.67 -29.44
N ALA A 652 33.15 -10.55 -30.24
CA ALA A 652 33.16 -9.76 -31.47
C ALA A 652 34.39 -10.09 -32.36
N ASP A 653 35.22 -9.08 -32.63
CA ASP A 653 36.43 -9.13 -33.44
C ASP A 653 37.70 -9.48 -32.65
N ARG A 654 37.68 -9.42 -31.31
CA ARG A 654 38.85 -9.69 -30.45
C ARG A 654 38.84 -11.08 -29.81
N THR A 655 40.04 -11.52 -29.42
CA THR A 655 40.27 -12.81 -28.78
C THR A 655 40.83 -12.61 -27.38
N PHE A 656 40.21 -13.28 -26.41
CA PHE A 656 40.61 -13.26 -25.00
C PHE A 656 41.00 -14.67 -24.56
N ARG A 657 41.93 -14.77 -23.61
CA ARG A 657 42.21 -16.01 -22.88
C ARG A 657 41.75 -15.85 -21.44
N VAL A 658 40.79 -16.67 -21.05
CA VAL A 658 40.24 -16.66 -19.68
C VAL A 658 40.67 -17.91 -18.94
N ARG A 659 41.04 -17.76 -17.67
CA ARG A 659 41.46 -18.86 -16.79
C ARG A 659 40.95 -18.62 -15.38
N LYS A 660 40.74 -19.70 -14.62
CA LYS A 660 40.50 -19.59 -13.19
C LYS A 660 41.72 -19.01 -12.48
N SER A 661 41.49 -18.04 -11.59
CA SER A 661 42.55 -17.54 -10.71
C SER A 661 42.94 -18.60 -9.68
N LYS A 662 44.23 -18.66 -9.29
CA LYS A 662 44.72 -19.63 -8.30
C LYS A 662 44.05 -19.50 -6.93
N PHE A 663 43.68 -18.28 -6.57
CA PHE A 663 42.80 -17.98 -5.44
C PHE A 663 41.73 -16.97 -5.88
N PRO A 664 40.56 -16.95 -5.23
CA PRO A 664 39.46 -16.10 -5.65
C PRO A 664 39.85 -14.62 -5.66
N VAL A 665 39.49 -13.93 -6.75
CA VAL A 665 39.64 -12.48 -6.86
C VAL A 665 38.49 -11.82 -6.12
N THR A 666 38.79 -10.82 -5.30
CA THR A 666 37.81 -10.02 -4.55
C THR A 666 38.15 -8.54 -4.69
N GLN A 667 37.22 -7.68 -4.28
CA GLN A 667 37.44 -6.23 -4.25
C GLN A 667 38.66 -5.85 -3.40
N GLU A 668 38.93 -6.60 -2.32
CA GLU A 668 40.01 -6.33 -1.37
C GLU A 668 41.39 -6.77 -1.90
N ASN A 669 41.45 -7.84 -2.71
CA ASN A 669 42.71 -8.44 -3.15
C ASN A 669 43.04 -8.20 -4.64
N GLN A 670 42.19 -7.49 -5.39
CA GLN A 670 42.36 -7.26 -6.83
C GLN A 670 43.72 -6.62 -7.18
N LYS A 671 44.18 -5.66 -6.37
CA LYS A 671 45.49 -5.01 -6.57
C LYS A 671 46.65 -5.98 -6.36
N ILE A 672 46.54 -6.88 -5.40
CA ILE A 672 47.54 -7.93 -5.15
C ILE A 672 47.64 -8.86 -6.36
N HIS A 673 46.51 -9.29 -6.93
CA HIS A 673 46.51 -10.08 -8.16
C HIS A 673 47.17 -9.36 -9.33
N THR A 674 46.88 -8.07 -9.50
CA THR A 674 47.48 -7.24 -10.55
C THR A 674 48.99 -7.14 -10.34
N ALA A 675 49.44 -6.84 -9.12
CA ALA A 675 50.85 -6.80 -8.74
C ALA A 675 51.58 -8.10 -9.09
N LEU A 676 51.03 -9.27 -8.73
CA LEU A 676 51.64 -10.56 -9.03
C LEU A 676 51.81 -10.80 -10.54
N ASN A 677 50.86 -10.32 -11.35
CA ASN A 677 50.95 -10.40 -12.81
C ASN A 677 51.99 -9.44 -13.39
N LEU A 678 52.10 -8.23 -12.84
CA LEU A 678 53.15 -7.27 -13.22
C LEU A 678 54.55 -7.77 -12.86
N LEU A 679 54.72 -8.46 -11.73
CA LEU A 679 55.98 -9.11 -11.37
C LEU A 679 56.37 -10.19 -12.39
N MET A 680 55.42 -11.03 -12.80
CA MET A 680 55.67 -12.03 -13.85
C MET A 680 56.06 -11.34 -15.18
N TYR A 681 55.41 -10.23 -15.52
CA TYR A 681 55.73 -9.45 -16.71
C TYR A 681 57.15 -8.85 -16.65
N ALA A 682 57.54 -8.24 -15.51
CA ALA A 682 58.87 -7.67 -15.29
C ALA A 682 59.99 -8.72 -15.37
N ALA A 683 59.73 -9.94 -14.91
CA ALA A 683 60.69 -11.05 -14.95
C ALA A 683 61.08 -11.49 -16.38
N GLU A 684 60.15 -11.27 -17.32
CA GLU A 684 60.29 -11.54 -18.75
C GLU A 684 60.74 -10.31 -19.54
N ASN A 685 60.49 -9.09 -19.01
CA ASN A 685 60.80 -7.80 -19.63
C ASN A 685 61.61 -6.91 -18.67
N PRO A 686 62.92 -7.16 -18.48
CA PRO A 686 63.76 -6.47 -17.50
C PRO A 686 63.80 -4.93 -17.67
N GLU A 687 63.62 -4.43 -18.89
CA GLU A 687 63.59 -3.01 -19.23
C GLU A 687 62.35 -2.28 -18.69
N LYS A 688 61.33 -3.00 -18.22
CA LYS A 688 60.09 -2.45 -17.63
C LYS A 688 60.06 -2.51 -16.10
N VAL A 689 61.14 -2.96 -15.46
CA VAL A 689 61.22 -3.12 -13.99
C VAL A 689 60.97 -1.81 -13.25
N GLU A 690 61.55 -0.70 -13.70
CA GLU A 690 61.40 0.61 -13.06
C GLU A 690 59.95 1.10 -13.09
N ALA A 691 59.28 1.02 -14.24
CA ALA A 691 57.86 1.38 -14.37
C ALA A 691 56.94 0.46 -13.54
N VAL A 692 57.28 -0.82 -13.42
CA VAL A 692 56.54 -1.74 -12.53
C VAL A 692 56.77 -1.37 -11.06
N GLN A 693 57.99 -0.98 -10.68
CA GLN A 693 58.31 -0.54 -9.32
C GLN A 693 57.53 0.72 -8.94
N GLU A 694 57.47 1.72 -9.82
CA GLU A 694 56.66 2.93 -9.63
C GLU A 694 55.18 2.58 -9.40
N TRP A 695 54.61 1.71 -10.24
CA TRP A 695 53.23 1.27 -10.07
C TRP A 695 52.99 0.58 -8.71
N MET A 696 53.96 -0.21 -8.22
CA MET A 696 53.87 -0.86 -6.91
C MET A 696 53.85 0.17 -5.77
N GLU A 697 54.72 1.17 -5.83
CA GLU A 697 54.81 2.24 -4.84
C GLU A 697 53.51 3.05 -4.79
N GLU A 698 53.00 3.48 -5.94
CA GLU A 698 51.73 4.21 -6.06
C GLU A 698 50.53 3.42 -5.52
N ASN A 699 50.56 2.10 -5.64
CA ASN A 699 49.48 1.22 -5.18
C ASN A 699 49.72 0.63 -3.79
N GLY A 700 50.78 1.04 -3.09
CA GLY A 700 51.08 0.59 -1.73
C GLY A 700 51.45 -0.89 -1.63
N MET A 701 51.98 -1.47 -2.69
CA MET A 701 52.39 -2.88 -2.75
C MET A 701 53.82 -3.03 -2.23
N THR A 702 54.01 -3.83 -1.17
CA THR A 702 55.33 -4.06 -0.56
C THR A 702 55.79 -5.50 -0.74
N ARG A 703 57.11 -5.73 -0.69
CA ARG A 703 57.71 -7.08 -0.70
C ARG A 703 57.04 -8.00 0.33
N GLN A 704 56.89 -7.54 1.57
CA GLN A 704 56.26 -8.33 2.63
C GLN A 704 54.80 -8.71 2.30
N SER A 705 54.01 -7.76 1.77
CA SER A 705 52.61 -8.00 1.42
C SER A 705 52.43 -9.05 0.30
N LEU A 706 53.35 -9.10 -0.65
CA LEU A 706 53.28 -10.01 -1.80
C LEU A 706 53.93 -11.38 -1.55
N GLN A 707 54.85 -11.48 -0.59
CA GLN A 707 55.69 -12.67 -0.40
C GLN A 707 54.90 -13.94 -0.05
N LEU A 708 53.77 -13.78 0.65
CA LEU A 708 52.86 -14.89 0.96
C LEU A 708 52.14 -15.44 -0.28
N PHE A 709 51.88 -14.58 -1.27
CA PHE A 709 51.14 -14.93 -2.48
C PHE A 709 52.06 -15.42 -3.61
N VAL A 710 53.29 -14.92 -3.69
CA VAL A 710 54.28 -15.35 -4.70
C VAL A 710 54.55 -16.86 -4.62
N LYS A 711 54.52 -17.46 -3.42
CA LYS A 711 54.67 -18.92 -3.24
C LYS A 711 53.59 -19.74 -3.95
N ALA A 712 52.42 -19.15 -4.19
CA ALA A 712 51.33 -19.81 -4.90
C ALA A 712 51.42 -19.64 -6.42
N TYR A 713 52.25 -18.74 -6.97
CA TYR A 713 52.37 -18.45 -8.41
C TYR A 713 53.57 -19.15 -9.09
N PRO A 714 53.63 -19.23 -10.44
CA PRO A 714 54.77 -19.84 -11.15
C PRO A 714 56.11 -19.15 -10.82
N LEU A 715 57.23 -19.84 -11.06
CA LEU A 715 58.62 -19.39 -10.79
C LEU A 715 58.93 -17.94 -11.25
N GLY A 716 58.27 -17.45 -12.30
CA GLY A 716 58.45 -16.08 -12.82
C GLY A 716 58.08 -14.96 -11.84
N ALA A 717 57.07 -15.15 -10.98
CA ALA A 717 56.67 -14.10 -10.02
C ALA A 717 57.75 -13.86 -8.94
N ALA A 718 58.45 -14.93 -8.52
CA ALA A 718 59.53 -14.84 -7.54
C ALA A 718 60.77 -14.13 -8.12
N LYS A 719 61.13 -14.44 -9.37
CA LYS A 719 62.21 -13.76 -10.09
C LYS A 719 61.91 -12.27 -10.28
N GLY A 720 60.69 -11.93 -10.70
CA GLY A 720 60.28 -10.53 -10.85
C GLY A 720 60.26 -9.77 -9.52
N MET A 721 59.88 -10.44 -8.43
CA MET A 721 59.92 -9.88 -7.08
C MET A 721 61.34 -9.49 -6.64
N GLU A 722 62.34 -10.32 -6.95
CA GLU A 722 63.76 -10.02 -6.70
C GLU A 722 64.23 -8.84 -7.57
N MET A 723 63.82 -8.79 -8.84
CA MET A 723 64.20 -7.70 -9.75
C MET A 723 63.59 -6.35 -9.36
N VAL A 724 62.34 -6.31 -8.87
CA VAL A 724 61.60 -5.08 -8.55
C VAL A 724 61.88 -4.58 -7.13
N PHE A 725 62.14 -5.47 -6.17
CA PHE A 725 62.31 -5.10 -4.75
C PHE A 725 63.71 -5.38 -4.18
N GLY A 726 64.64 -5.96 -4.95
CA GLY A 726 65.99 -6.34 -4.50
C GLY A 726 65.99 -7.57 -3.60
#